data_AF-A0A9Q9BDV4-F1
#
_entry.id   AF-A0A9Q9BDV4-F1
#
_cell.length_a   1.000
_cell.length_b   1.000
_cell.length_c   1.000
_cell.angle_alpha   90.00
_cell.angle_beta   90.00
_cell.angle_gamma   90.00
#
_symmetry.space_group_name_H-M   'P 1'
#
loop_
_entity.id
_entity.type
_entity.pdbx_description
1 polymer ?
#
loop_
_entity_poly.entity_id
_entity_poly.type
_entity_poly.pdbx_seq_one_letter_code
_entity_poly.pdbx_strand_id
1 'polypeptide(L)'
;MAVNSFFQKMEFHINGDVRKKCNLKSVLFSSCGNAVFENISEVHNFVFNFNSCIKEGIFGKNQKYLQAGELNAMGIFDEVLHYVLRLYRQNIDDDFFVKGYEFIDKEFKNRNFHGLDFLLKEFCKNFPPRNVYTDKLSLDKWLESNDEASNVPNKLLALEELILLCLANRNPANAQFAVLFNDINLKTIDSYKLFWETAKKWSKKNKPIGSKLGNGQNEMDILSFLEEPVKRCPYSIFGQLNYVKEHWAGFTQNLLLKVLGAEDLIREEEKAGWGPPQGGGFDVPVYTFENLLKEYEAFTPDKNWMPNLVLIAKSTLVWLDQLSKKYSAPITRLDQIPDEELRFFADAGITGLWLIGVWQRSEASRRIKEICGNPDAAASAYSIYDYDIAEELGGWPALANLRERAREFGIRMAADMVPNHTGLDSKWIMEDPNLFLQTRESPFPAYNYDTENLSRDGRTSVYLEKGYYSKTDCAVVFKRVDNYTGDVRYIYHGNDGTGLPWNDTAQIDFLNSEAREKVIQKILHVARNFPIIRFDAAMVLAKKHIRRLWYPAPGSGGDIASRSCYALSIEEFEKRIPEEFWREVVDRCAKEAPDTLLLAEAFWMMEGYFVRTLGMHRVYNSAFMNMLKKEENAKYRETIKNTLEFDPEVLRRYVNFMNNPDEETAIAQFGDGDKYFGICTMMSAMPGLPMFGHGQLEGFTEKYGMEYRRAYKDETVNRGLLERHKKEIFPLLKRRHIFSGVEKFRLFDFWNEGNVNENVFVWSNFFDGERSLIFYNNAYERASGWIKLSAAFALKNAKNEKELRQETLMTSLNLSSGEAYFTVFYEQRSSLFFLRKNSELAEKGFFAALDGYQCQVFLSIYEVKDEEGYYSELYQKTDGRGFKDIDFEINKCKYGKLYECFKDLSIKDYFPQILEYYDACKNKKTAVENISKKLCPSIQEFFDSFNAEFVKIFPHDENKPHFSLFKNSIARFFNILYLCADDTYPAEKEFKIQGFDLFVNDLKALAFGTKENALLYAAGLLLSALFKFFPEEKIRLCRFDFVLAEQLCSFGLSESNATSSLFLLNRLFYFTENKSSSFQNQEFGRERLKVFIDFCAHDEAVKKYLGLNEWDGEVWFNKESVERLILIDILYKFVWENSEDSFDFLSLKPYVNAYSAMTEALFDAEYRLKNIIDFSDKQN
;
A
#
# COMPACT_ATOMS: atom_id res chain seq x y z
N MET A 1 68.58 38.67 -10.38
CA MET A 1 67.80 38.98 -9.16
C MET A 1 66.63 38.02 -9.12
N ALA A 2 66.53 37.22 -8.05
CA ALA A 2 65.48 36.23 -7.89
C ALA A 2 64.16 36.93 -7.58
N VAL A 3 63.18 36.84 -8.48
CA VAL A 3 61.78 37.19 -8.21
C VAL A 3 60.97 35.92 -8.47
N ASN A 4 61.08 34.98 -7.55
CA ASN A 4 60.16 33.85 -7.49
C ASN A 4 58.99 34.27 -6.60
N SER A 5 58.10 35.09 -7.15
CA SER A 5 56.77 35.31 -6.60
C SER A 5 55.81 34.51 -7.46
N PHE A 6 55.43 33.33 -6.97
CA PHE A 6 54.49 32.41 -7.60
C PHE A 6 53.07 33.00 -7.82
N PHE A 7 52.78 34.17 -7.23
CA PHE A 7 51.45 34.76 -7.15
C PHE A 7 51.34 36.05 -7.98
N GLN A 8 50.81 35.94 -9.20
CA GLN A 8 50.36 37.07 -10.04
C GLN A 8 48.83 37.18 -10.04
N LYS A 9 48.31 38.34 -9.60
CA LYS A 9 46.87 38.65 -9.64
C LYS A 9 46.53 39.26 -11.01
N MET A 10 45.91 38.48 -11.89
CA MET A 10 45.35 38.91 -13.18
C MET A 10 43.82 38.92 -13.08
N GLU A 11 43.12 39.78 -13.81
CA GLU A 11 41.68 40.01 -13.64
C GLU A 11 40.91 39.73 -14.91
N PHE A 12 39.82 38.95 -14.82
CA PHE A 12 38.95 38.75 -15.99
C PHE A 12 38.43 40.08 -16.54
N HIS A 13 38.55 40.23 -17.86
CA HIS A 13 38.23 41.47 -18.56
C HIS A 13 36.74 41.73 -18.60
N ILE A 14 36.29 42.68 -17.80
CA ILE A 14 34.94 43.23 -17.90
C ILE A 14 35.08 44.71 -18.22
N ASN A 15 34.44 45.12 -19.31
CA ASN A 15 34.46 46.49 -19.80
C ASN A 15 34.03 47.47 -18.70
N GLY A 16 34.79 48.55 -18.52
CA GLY A 16 34.57 49.53 -17.45
C GLY A 16 33.18 50.16 -17.46
N ASP A 17 32.55 50.29 -18.63
CA ASP A 17 31.18 50.81 -18.75
C ASP A 17 30.14 49.81 -18.25
N VAL A 18 30.36 48.51 -18.48
CA VAL A 18 29.52 47.44 -17.92
C VAL A 18 29.67 47.40 -16.41
N ARG A 19 30.91 47.52 -15.90
CA ARG A 19 31.17 47.59 -14.46
C ARG A 19 30.40 48.73 -13.79
N LYS A 20 30.37 49.92 -14.42
CA LYS A 20 29.61 51.08 -13.94
C LYS A 20 28.09 50.87 -14.01
N LYS A 21 27.57 50.41 -15.16
CA LYS A 21 26.13 50.17 -15.37
C LYS A 21 25.56 49.13 -14.41
N CYS A 22 26.32 48.08 -14.10
CA CYS A 22 25.92 47.01 -13.19
C CYS A 22 26.37 47.24 -11.72
N ASN A 23 26.92 48.42 -11.39
CA ASN A 23 27.38 48.79 -10.04
C ASN A 23 28.36 47.79 -9.40
N LEU A 24 29.35 47.35 -10.16
CA LEU A 24 30.34 46.36 -9.72
C LEU A 24 31.47 47.03 -8.94
N LYS A 25 31.47 46.86 -7.61
CA LYS A 25 32.40 47.53 -6.70
C LYS A 25 33.71 46.76 -6.47
N SER A 26 33.78 45.48 -6.82
CA SER A 26 34.91 44.57 -6.58
C SER A 26 35.45 43.92 -7.88
N VAL A 27 36.62 43.29 -7.76
CA VAL A 27 37.22 42.45 -8.80
C VAL A 27 36.52 41.10 -8.78
N LEU A 28 35.95 40.68 -9.90
CA LEU A 28 35.12 39.46 -9.97
C LEU A 28 35.95 38.17 -10.13
N PHE A 29 37.17 38.26 -10.66
CA PHE A 29 38.04 37.12 -10.93
C PHE A 29 39.51 37.48 -10.71
N SER A 30 40.30 36.60 -10.10
CA SER A 30 41.74 36.75 -9.92
C SER A 30 42.47 35.44 -10.25
N SER A 31 43.48 35.51 -11.13
CA SER A 31 44.29 34.35 -11.56
C SER A 31 45.24 33.78 -10.49
N CYS A 32 45.21 34.30 -9.26
CA CYS A 32 46.18 33.97 -8.21
C CYS A 32 45.86 32.66 -7.47
N GLY A 33 44.87 31.88 -7.91
CA GLY A 33 44.40 30.69 -7.20
C GLY A 33 43.62 31.00 -5.92
N ASN A 34 43.87 32.14 -5.28
CA ASN A 34 43.27 32.57 -4.00
C ASN A 34 42.11 33.59 -4.13
N ALA A 35 41.69 33.95 -5.35
CA ALA A 35 40.53 34.82 -5.54
C ALA A 35 39.84 34.56 -6.89
N VAL A 36 39.35 33.33 -7.09
CA VAL A 36 38.02 33.19 -7.71
C VAL A 36 37.03 33.80 -6.71
N PHE A 37 35.87 34.31 -7.15
CA PHE A 37 34.77 34.77 -6.29
C PHE A 37 34.90 34.24 -4.85
N GLU A 38 34.93 35.11 -3.83
CA GLU A 38 35.10 34.65 -2.43
C GLU A 38 34.09 33.54 -2.09
N ASN A 39 32.93 33.53 -2.78
CA ASN A 39 31.96 32.43 -2.81
C ASN A 39 31.07 32.48 -4.10
N ILE A 40 30.34 31.39 -4.40
CA ILE A 40 29.33 31.33 -5.49
C ILE A 40 28.30 32.48 -5.40
N SER A 41 28.01 32.98 -4.19
CA SER A 41 27.05 34.06 -3.97
C SER A 41 27.39 35.32 -4.76
N GLU A 42 28.67 35.66 -4.93
CA GLU A 42 29.09 36.80 -5.75
C GLU A 42 28.77 36.62 -7.25
N VAL A 43 28.86 35.40 -7.79
CA VAL A 43 28.45 35.06 -9.17
C VAL A 43 26.95 35.33 -9.32
N HIS A 44 26.15 34.81 -8.38
CA HIS A 44 24.70 34.99 -8.37
C HIS A 44 24.32 36.47 -8.29
N ASN A 45 25.00 37.24 -7.43
CA ASN A 45 24.80 38.69 -7.31
C ASN A 45 25.09 39.43 -8.62
N PHE A 46 26.21 39.10 -9.28
CA PHE A 46 26.55 39.70 -10.57
C PHE A 46 25.49 39.39 -11.63
N VAL A 47 25.11 38.12 -11.77
CA VAL A 47 24.11 37.68 -12.75
C VAL A 47 22.77 38.34 -12.49
N PHE A 48 22.35 38.42 -11.22
CA PHE A 48 21.13 39.10 -10.82
C PHE A 48 21.12 40.58 -11.19
N ASN A 49 22.19 41.32 -10.85
CA ASN A 49 22.32 42.74 -11.19
C ASN A 49 22.35 42.96 -12.71
N PHE A 50 23.13 42.15 -13.43
CA PHE A 50 23.24 42.23 -14.89
C PHE A 50 21.89 41.93 -15.58
N ASN A 51 21.20 40.88 -15.16
CA ASN A 51 19.89 40.50 -15.69
C ASN A 51 18.81 41.54 -15.33
N SER A 52 18.94 42.23 -14.19
CA SER A 52 18.07 43.36 -13.84
C SER A 52 18.28 44.54 -14.79
N CYS A 53 19.53 44.87 -15.13
CA CYS A 53 19.81 45.89 -16.15
C CYS A 53 19.27 45.52 -17.54
N ILE A 54 19.24 44.22 -17.90
CA ILE A 54 18.57 43.75 -19.13
C ILE A 54 17.07 43.99 -19.06
N LYS A 55 16.41 43.64 -17.94
CA LYS A 55 14.97 43.89 -17.73
C LYS A 55 14.63 45.38 -17.87
N GLU A 56 15.52 46.26 -17.41
CA GLU A 56 15.40 47.71 -17.54
C GLU A 56 15.77 48.26 -18.94
N GLY A 57 16.26 47.40 -19.84
CA GLY A 57 16.59 47.76 -21.22
C GLY A 57 17.95 48.44 -21.43
N ILE A 58 18.83 48.45 -20.42
CA ILE A 58 20.13 49.18 -20.43
C ILE A 58 21.11 48.66 -21.50
N PHE A 59 21.04 47.36 -21.82
CA PHE A 59 21.92 46.70 -22.80
C PHE A 59 21.23 46.37 -24.14
N GLY A 60 19.99 46.87 -24.34
CA GLY A 60 19.19 46.63 -25.55
C GLY A 60 18.37 45.34 -25.51
N LYS A 61 17.31 45.29 -26.34
CA LYS A 61 16.27 44.23 -26.29
C LYS A 61 16.74 42.84 -26.73
N ASN A 62 17.86 42.73 -27.44
CA ASN A 62 18.36 41.46 -27.98
C ASN A 62 19.40 40.78 -27.07
N GLN A 63 19.77 41.41 -25.95
CA GLN A 63 20.72 40.82 -25.01
C GLN A 63 20.07 39.68 -24.23
N LYS A 64 20.69 38.51 -24.23
CA LYS A 64 20.24 37.34 -23.45
C LYS A 64 20.58 37.53 -21.97
N TYR A 65 19.73 36.97 -21.11
CA TYR A 65 20.05 36.79 -19.70
C TYR A 65 21.26 35.86 -19.55
N LEU A 66 22.11 36.17 -18.57
CA LEU A 66 23.22 35.31 -18.20
C LEU A 66 22.75 34.24 -17.21
N GLN A 67 23.38 33.09 -17.29
CA GLN A 67 23.31 32.01 -16.30
C GLN A 67 24.59 32.03 -15.45
N ALA A 68 24.46 31.68 -14.16
CA ALA A 68 25.57 31.76 -13.22
C ALA A 68 26.57 30.62 -13.39
N GLY A 69 26.11 29.41 -13.67
CA GLY A 69 26.93 28.26 -14.01
C GLY A 69 27.78 28.52 -15.23
N GLU A 70 27.18 28.98 -16.32
CA GLU A 70 27.93 29.28 -17.55
C GLU A 70 28.91 30.45 -17.37
N LEU A 71 28.54 31.49 -16.62
CA LEU A 71 29.45 32.61 -16.33
C LEU A 71 30.63 32.18 -15.44
N ASN A 72 30.36 31.40 -14.40
CA ASN A 72 31.39 30.85 -13.51
C ASN A 72 32.34 29.96 -14.32
N ALA A 73 31.81 29.08 -15.16
CA ALA A 73 32.58 28.20 -16.01
C ALA A 73 33.47 28.96 -17.01
N MET A 74 32.96 30.03 -17.62
CA MET A 74 33.75 30.92 -18.48
C MET A 74 34.91 31.55 -17.70
N GLY A 75 34.67 32.03 -16.48
CA GLY A 75 35.72 32.60 -15.63
C GLY A 75 36.76 31.58 -15.16
N ILE A 76 36.35 30.36 -14.82
CA ILE A 76 37.27 29.26 -14.49
C ILE A 76 38.10 28.87 -15.72
N PHE A 77 37.50 28.85 -16.91
CA PHE A 77 38.23 28.59 -18.15
C PHE A 77 39.32 29.65 -18.38
N ASP A 78 39.02 30.93 -18.17
CA ASP A 78 40.02 32.01 -18.24
C ASP A 78 41.15 31.84 -17.20
N GLU A 79 40.84 31.46 -15.96
CA GLU A 79 41.85 31.15 -14.94
C GLU A 79 42.76 29.99 -15.38
N VAL A 80 42.21 28.96 -16.02
CA VAL A 80 42.99 27.86 -16.59
C VAL A 80 43.95 28.38 -17.67
N LEU A 81 43.52 29.28 -18.57
CA LEU A 81 44.39 29.84 -19.61
C LEU A 81 45.55 30.65 -19.00
N HIS A 82 45.28 31.47 -17.98
CA HIS A 82 46.30 32.16 -17.21
C HIS A 82 47.30 31.20 -16.56
N TYR A 83 46.78 30.14 -15.95
CA TYR A 83 47.61 29.15 -15.28
C TYR A 83 48.52 28.40 -16.27
N VAL A 84 48.03 28.09 -17.47
CA VAL A 84 48.83 27.51 -18.57
C VAL A 84 49.94 28.47 -19.01
N LEU A 85 49.64 29.77 -19.22
CA LEU A 85 50.63 30.79 -19.57
C LEU A 85 51.70 30.96 -18.48
N ARG A 86 51.29 30.86 -17.21
CA ARG A 86 52.21 30.88 -16.05
C ARG A 86 53.13 29.66 -16.06
N LEU A 87 52.61 28.45 -16.24
CA LEU A 87 53.40 27.24 -16.32
C LEU A 87 54.38 27.25 -17.51
N TYR A 88 53.97 27.83 -18.64
CA TYR A 88 54.84 28.02 -19.80
C TYR A 88 56.03 28.93 -19.47
N ARG A 89 55.78 30.09 -18.86
CA ARG A 89 56.86 30.98 -18.39
C ARG A 89 57.80 30.29 -17.41
N GLN A 90 57.26 29.55 -16.46
CA GLN A 90 58.04 28.93 -15.41
C GLN A 90 58.92 27.78 -15.92
N ASN A 91 58.40 26.95 -16.82
CA ASN A 91 59.01 25.67 -17.16
C ASN A 91 59.71 25.66 -18.52
N ILE A 92 59.47 26.67 -19.38
CA ILE A 92 59.87 26.64 -20.80
C ILE A 92 60.61 27.90 -21.24
N ASP A 93 59.99 29.08 -21.05
CA ASP A 93 60.55 30.37 -21.49
C ASP A 93 60.12 31.53 -20.57
N ASP A 94 60.98 31.88 -19.62
CA ASP A 94 60.78 32.90 -18.58
C ASP A 94 60.65 34.32 -19.13
N ASP A 95 61.33 34.62 -20.23
CA ASP A 95 61.32 35.93 -20.88
C ASP A 95 60.25 36.05 -21.98
N PHE A 96 59.36 35.06 -22.16
CA PHE A 96 58.44 35.00 -23.31
C PHE A 96 57.66 36.31 -23.54
N PHE A 97 57.13 36.92 -22.48
CA PHE A 97 56.39 38.18 -22.56
C PHE A 97 57.30 39.41 -22.73
N VAL A 98 58.50 39.39 -22.15
CA VAL A 98 59.48 40.49 -22.28
C VAL A 98 59.95 40.58 -23.74
N LYS A 99 60.42 39.46 -24.30
CA LYS A 99 60.86 39.38 -25.71
C LYS A 99 59.68 39.54 -26.67
N GLY A 100 58.49 39.07 -26.28
CA GLY A 100 57.26 39.25 -27.04
C GLY A 100 56.83 40.71 -27.15
N TYR A 101 56.93 41.45 -26.06
CA TYR A 101 56.68 42.89 -26.04
C TYR A 101 57.56 43.63 -27.06
N GLU A 102 58.88 43.38 -27.02
CA GLU A 102 59.84 43.98 -27.94
C GLU A 102 59.59 43.57 -29.40
N PHE A 103 59.28 42.30 -29.63
CA PHE A 103 59.00 41.77 -30.96
C PHE A 103 57.75 42.39 -31.59
N ILE A 104 56.65 42.46 -30.83
CA ILE A 104 55.37 42.99 -31.29
C ILE A 104 55.50 44.49 -31.55
N ASP A 105 56.11 45.24 -30.63
CA ASP A 105 56.31 46.69 -30.78
C ASP A 105 57.20 47.02 -32.00
N LYS A 106 58.25 46.21 -32.25
CA LYS A 106 59.09 46.35 -33.44
C LYS A 106 58.31 46.07 -34.74
N GLU A 107 57.46 45.05 -34.79
CA GLU A 107 56.62 44.75 -35.96
C GLU A 107 55.58 45.86 -36.22
N PHE A 108 55.03 46.49 -35.17
CA PHE A 108 54.14 47.66 -35.31
C PHE A 108 54.88 48.87 -35.87
N LYS A 109 56.06 49.20 -35.33
CA LYS A 109 56.91 50.30 -35.81
C LYS A 109 57.34 50.10 -37.26
N ASN A 110 57.70 48.88 -37.65
CA ASN A 110 58.08 48.55 -39.03
C ASN A 110 56.96 48.79 -40.05
N ARG A 111 55.69 48.86 -39.60
CA ARG A 111 54.51 49.09 -40.45
C ARG A 111 53.90 50.48 -40.28
N ASN A 112 54.55 51.40 -39.56
CA ASN A 112 54.04 52.73 -39.21
C ASN A 112 52.68 52.70 -38.46
N PHE A 113 52.43 51.67 -37.64
CA PHE A 113 51.25 51.63 -36.76
C PHE A 113 51.56 52.23 -35.39
N HIS A 114 50.51 52.54 -34.61
CA HIS A 114 50.68 52.94 -33.22
C HIS A 114 51.46 51.87 -32.42
N GLY A 115 52.40 52.30 -31.59
CA GLY A 115 53.24 51.40 -30.77
C GLY A 115 52.45 50.59 -29.74
N LEU A 116 53.08 49.57 -29.18
CA LEU A 116 52.41 48.65 -28.25
C LEU A 116 51.94 49.34 -26.96
N ASP A 117 52.72 50.30 -26.43
CA ASP A 117 52.32 51.10 -25.25
C ASP A 117 51.00 51.87 -25.48
N PHE A 118 50.79 52.42 -26.69
CA PHE A 118 49.55 53.11 -27.03
C PHE A 118 48.37 52.13 -27.02
N LEU A 119 48.56 50.95 -27.62
CA LEU A 119 47.51 49.92 -27.66
C LEU A 119 47.17 49.42 -26.25
N LEU A 120 48.16 49.17 -25.41
CA LEU A 120 47.95 48.74 -24.01
C LEU A 120 47.26 49.83 -23.20
N LYS A 121 47.57 51.10 -23.43
CA LYS A 121 46.87 52.23 -22.79
C LYS A 121 45.40 52.29 -23.19
N GLU A 122 45.08 52.15 -24.48
CA GLU A 122 43.68 52.11 -24.94
C GLU A 122 42.94 50.85 -24.45
N PHE A 123 43.61 49.71 -24.39
CA PHE A 123 43.09 48.49 -23.77
C PHE A 123 42.72 48.75 -22.30
N CYS A 124 43.65 49.25 -21.49
CA CYS A 124 43.41 49.53 -20.08
C CYS A 124 42.45 50.70 -19.83
N LYS A 125 42.12 51.55 -20.82
CA LYS A 125 41.00 52.51 -20.70
C LYS A 125 39.65 51.80 -20.77
N ASN A 126 39.51 50.83 -21.69
CA ASN A 126 38.29 50.04 -21.86
C ASN A 126 38.15 48.98 -20.76
N PHE A 127 39.26 48.41 -20.31
CA PHE A 127 39.36 47.36 -19.31
C PHE A 127 40.30 47.82 -18.17
N PRO A 128 39.87 48.80 -17.35
CA PRO A 128 40.72 49.36 -16.31
C PRO A 128 41.05 48.33 -15.22
N PRO A 129 42.34 48.12 -14.90
CA PRO A 129 42.76 47.36 -13.73
C PRO A 129 42.17 47.94 -12.44
N ARG A 130 41.99 47.15 -11.38
CA ARG A 130 41.34 47.60 -10.12
C ARG A 130 41.83 48.94 -9.60
N ASN A 131 43.15 49.15 -9.51
CA ASN A 131 43.68 50.39 -8.95
C ASN A 131 43.38 51.62 -9.82
N VAL A 132 43.21 51.43 -11.13
CA VAL A 132 42.79 52.47 -12.06
C VAL A 132 41.27 52.67 -12.00
N TYR A 133 40.49 51.58 -11.92
CA TYR A 133 39.03 51.65 -11.82
C TYR A 133 38.53 52.27 -10.50
N THR A 134 39.27 52.07 -9.41
CA THR A 134 38.96 52.60 -8.08
C THR A 134 39.61 53.95 -7.78
N ASP A 135 40.12 54.63 -8.81
CA ASP A 135 40.80 55.93 -8.73
C ASP A 135 41.99 55.99 -7.74
N LYS A 136 42.58 54.83 -7.39
CA LYS A 136 43.77 54.75 -6.52
C LYS A 136 45.06 55.14 -7.23
N LEU A 137 45.17 54.83 -8.52
CA LEU A 137 46.32 55.12 -9.39
C LEU A 137 45.83 55.64 -10.74
N SER A 138 46.50 56.63 -11.31
CA SER A 138 46.24 57.01 -12.70
C SER A 138 46.74 55.94 -13.65
N LEU A 139 46.11 55.80 -14.81
CA LEU A 139 46.46 54.79 -15.81
C LEU A 139 47.93 54.83 -16.23
N ASP A 140 48.46 56.04 -16.44
CA ASP A 140 49.86 56.23 -16.85
C ASP A 140 50.84 55.77 -15.76
N LYS A 141 50.57 56.14 -14.49
CA LYS A 141 51.39 55.68 -13.36
C LYS A 141 51.28 54.17 -13.16
N TRP A 142 50.11 53.59 -13.42
CA TRP A 142 49.93 52.15 -13.30
C TRP A 142 50.76 51.40 -14.34
N LEU A 143 50.71 51.79 -15.62
CA LEU A 143 51.49 51.14 -16.70
C LEU A 143 53.01 51.22 -16.49
N GLU A 144 53.51 52.31 -15.92
CA GLU A 144 54.93 52.53 -15.63
C GLU A 144 55.43 51.80 -14.36
N SER A 145 54.51 51.30 -13.53
CA SER A 145 54.83 50.61 -12.28
C SER A 145 54.88 49.08 -12.44
N ASN A 146 55.38 48.41 -11.40
CA ASN A 146 55.33 46.96 -11.27
C ASN A 146 54.15 46.55 -10.39
N ASP A 147 53.62 45.36 -10.64
CA ASP A 147 52.63 44.75 -9.76
C ASP A 147 53.21 44.52 -8.37
N GLU A 148 52.45 44.90 -7.33
CA GLU A 148 52.91 44.89 -5.94
C GLU A 148 53.18 43.46 -5.42
N ALA A 149 52.46 42.47 -5.93
CA ALA A 149 52.60 41.07 -5.49
C ALA A 149 53.74 40.36 -6.20
N SER A 150 53.79 40.46 -7.53
CA SER A 150 54.72 39.70 -8.37
C SER A 150 55.98 40.45 -8.77
N ASN A 151 56.03 41.76 -8.55
CA ASN A 151 57.08 42.66 -9.02
C ASN A 151 57.32 42.57 -10.55
N VAL A 152 56.31 42.15 -11.32
CA VAL A 152 56.35 42.13 -12.79
C VAL A 152 55.85 43.45 -13.33
N PRO A 153 56.49 44.03 -14.38
CA PRO A 153 56.01 45.27 -14.99
C PRO A 153 54.56 45.17 -15.45
N ASN A 154 53.71 46.12 -15.05
CA ASN A 154 52.27 46.09 -15.33
C ASN A 154 51.94 46.07 -16.84
N LYS A 155 52.81 46.65 -17.68
CA LYS A 155 52.70 46.55 -19.14
C LYS A 155 52.77 45.10 -19.68
N LEU A 156 53.51 44.21 -19.02
CA LEU A 156 53.57 42.80 -19.41
C LEU A 156 52.30 42.05 -18.97
N LEU A 157 51.72 42.45 -17.84
CA LEU A 157 50.42 41.94 -17.41
C LEU A 157 49.35 42.38 -18.41
N ALA A 158 49.29 43.66 -18.76
CA ALA A 158 48.38 44.18 -19.78
C ALA A 158 48.57 43.50 -21.16
N LEU A 159 49.78 43.07 -21.50
CA LEU A 159 50.04 42.29 -22.73
C LEU A 159 49.44 40.88 -22.67
N GLU A 160 49.58 40.19 -21.54
CA GLU A 160 48.95 38.88 -21.30
C GLU A 160 47.43 38.96 -21.36
N GLU A 161 46.86 39.94 -20.66
CA GLU A 161 45.44 40.28 -20.66
C GLU A 161 44.90 40.55 -22.08
N LEU A 162 45.63 41.33 -22.89
CA LEU A 162 45.24 41.62 -24.27
C LEU A 162 45.24 40.36 -25.16
N ILE A 163 46.14 39.40 -24.91
CA ILE A 163 46.16 38.09 -25.58
C ILE A 163 44.92 37.28 -25.21
N LEU A 164 44.55 37.23 -23.91
CA LEU A 164 43.37 36.49 -23.46
C LEU A 164 42.06 37.15 -23.90
N LEU A 165 41.97 38.49 -23.93
CA LEU A 165 40.84 39.20 -24.54
C LEU A 165 40.65 38.78 -26.01
N CYS A 166 41.74 38.64 -26.76
CA CYS A 166 41.70 38.19 -28.14
C CYS A 166 41.21 36.74 -28.27
N LEU A 167 41.57 35.85 -27.35
CA LEU A 167 41.07 34.47 -27.28
C LEU A 167 39.59 34.43 -26.90
N ALA A 168 39.18 35.19 -25.89
CA ALA A 168 37.80 35.26 -25.41
C ALA A 168 36.83 35.73 -26.50
N ASN A 169 37.20 36.76 -27.28
CA ASN A 169 36.40 37.26 -28.40
C ASN A 169 36.40 36.33 -29.63
N ARG A 170 37.32 35.36 -29.70
CA ARG A 170 37.38 34.34 -30.77
C ARG A 170 36.72 33.02 -30.39
N ASN A 171 36.34 32.86 -29.12
CA ASN A 171 35.66 31.68 -28.62
C ASN A 171 34.15 31.77 -28.94
N PRO A 172 33.58 30.93 -29.81
CA PRO A 172 32.16 31.02 -30.14
C PRO A 172 31.23 30.73 -28.96
N ALA A 173 31.68 29.91 -27.98
CA ALA A 173 30.92 29.61 -26.77
C ALA A 173 30.73 30.84 -25.86
N ASN A 174 31.53 31.88 -26.07
CA ASN A 174 31.47 33.14 -25.34
C ASN A 174 30.44 34.14 -25.91
N ALA A 175 29.69 33.79 -26.96
CA ALA A 175 28.81 34.71 -27.69
C ALA A 175 27.82 35.45 -26.78
N GLN A 176 27.26 34.79 -25.77
CA GLN A 176 26.31 35.41 -24.83
C GLN A 176 26.97 36.40 -23.85
N PHE A 177 28.25 36.20 -23.56
CA PHE A 177 29.05 37.05 -22.67
C PHE A 177 29.74 38.20 -23.41
N ALA A 178 29.61 38.28 -24.75
CA ALA A 178 30.32 39.26 -25.58
C ALA A 178 30.15 40.71 -25.09
N VAL A 179 28.99 41.06 -24.54
CA VAL A 179 28.75 42.39 -23.93
C VAL A 179 29.75 42.74 -22.82
N LEU A 180 30.23 41.74 -22.07
CA LEU A 180 31.18 41.91 -20.97
C LEU A 180 32.59 42.30 -21.46
N PHE A 181 33.02 41.78 -22.61
CA PHE A 181 34.40 41.95 -23.11
C PHE A 181 34.49 42.32 -24.60
N ASN A 182 33.47 42.98 -25.14
CA ASN A 182 33.50 43.43 -26.52
C ASN A 182 34.67 44.39 -26.76
N ASP A 183 35.31 44.22 -27.92
CA ASP A 183 36.51 44.93 -28.35
C ASP A 183 36.22 46.00 -29.43
N ILE A 184 34.98 46.51 -29.48
CA ILE A 184 34.51 47.42 -30.54
C ILE A 184 35.40 48.66 -30.65
N ASN A 185 35.76 49.28 -29.52
CA ASN A 185 36.64 50.45 -29.48
C ASN A 185 38.09 50.11 -29.86
N LEU A 186 38.57 48.91 -29.55
CA LEU A 186 39.93 48.50 -29.89
C LEU A 186 40.06 48.19 -31.39
N LYS A 187 39.00 47.67 -32.02
CA LYS A 187 38.94 47.39 -33.47
C LYS A 187 39.11 48.63 -34.35
N THR A 188 38.94 49.85 -33.81
CA THR A 188 39.22 51.09 -34.57
C THR A 188 40.71 51.42 -34.63
N ILE A 189 41.54 50.79 -33.79
CA ILE A 189 42.99 51.00 -33.72
C ILE A 189 43.69 50.10 -34.75
N ASP A 190 44.62 50.67 -35.51
CA ASP A 190 45.40 49.98 -36.55
C ASP A 190 46.25 48.83 -36.00
N SER A 191 46.94 49.05 -34.89
CA SER A 191 47.79 48.06 -34.23
C SER A 191 47.00 46.88 -33.65
N TYR A 192 45.77 47.10 -33.16
CA TYR A 192 44.90 46.02 -32.66
C TYR A 192 44.52 45.02 -33.77
N LYS A 193 44.21 45.51 -34.98
CA LYS A 193 43.84 44.64 -36.12
C LYS A 193 44.95 43.66 -36.49
N LEU A 194 46.20 44.04 -36.27
CA LEU A 194 47.38 43.20 -36.56
C LEU A 194 47.88 42.42 -35.34
N PHE A 195 47.53 42.86 -34.12
CA PHE A 195 48.07 42.33 -32.86
C PHE A 195 48.04 40.81 -32.78
N TRP A 196 46.88 40.18 -33.02
CA TRP A 196 46.71 38.74 -32.87
C TRP A 196 47.58 37.92 -33.83
N GLU A 197 47.68 38.33 -35.10
CA GLU A 197 48.54 37.66 -36.09
C GLU A 197 50.02 37.81 -35.73
N THR A 198 50.42 38.97 -35.19
CA THR A 198 51.78 39.20 -34.70
C THR A 198 52.07 38.37 -33.45
N ALA A 199 51.13 38.25 -32.52
CA ALA A 199 51.25 37.41 -31.33
C ALA A 199 51.35 35.92 -31.70
N LYS A 200 50.58 35.43 -32.68
CA LYS A 200 50.72 34.08 -33.24
C LYS A 200 52.08 33.84 -33.89
N LYS A 201 52.57 34.83 -34.67
CA LYS A 201 53.91 34.78 -35.27
C LYS A 201 55.01 34.74 -34.20
N TRP A 202 54.84 35.46 -33.09
CA TRP A 202 55.73 35.39 -31.93
C TRP A 202 55.66 34.01 -31.27
N SER A 203 54.47 33.51 -30.95
CA SER A 203 54.26 32.19 -30.35
C SER A 203 54.96 31.07 -31.13
N LYS A 204 54.78 31.01 -32.46
CA LYS A 204 55.40 30.01 -33.35
C LYS A 204 56.92 30.10 -33.45
N LYS A 205 57.53 31.25 -33.15
CA LYS A 205 58.98 31.44 -33.16
C LYS A 205 59.66 30.98 -31.86
N ASN A 206 58.88 30.77 -30.80
CA ASN A 206 59.39 30.37 -29.49
C ASN A 206 59.24 28.88 -29.26
N LYS A 207 59.79 28.40 -28.15
CA LYS A 207 59.83 26.97 -27.83
C LYS A 207 58.39 26.42 -27.73
N PRO A 208 58.08 25.27 -28.36
CA PRO A 208 56.77 24.65 -28.18
C PRO A 208 56.58 24.18 -26.73
N ILE A 209 55.33 23.88 -26.34
CA ILE A 209 55.00 23.49 -24.98
C ILE A 209 55.64 22.15 -24.54
N GLY A 210 55.96 21.27 -25.52
CA GLY A 210 56.71 20.02 -25.32
C GLY A 210 55.98 18.94 -24.49
N SER A 211 56.60 17.77 -24.34
CA SER A 211 56.06 16.59 -23.63
C SER A 211 55.93 16.77 -22.10
N LYS A 212 56.36 17.90 -21.53
CA LYS A 212 56.30 18.16 -20.08
C LYS A 212 54.91 18.61 -19.59
N LEU A 213 54.05 19.12 -20.48
CA LEU A 213 52.71 19.62 -20.15
C LEU A 213 51.62 19.03 -21.06
N GLY A 214 51.90 17.99 -21.85
CA GLY A 214 50.91 17.40 -22.75
C GLY A 214 51.03 15.88 -22.83
N ASN A 215 49.93 15.17 -22.57
CA ASN A 215 49.80 13.74 -22.84
C ASN A 215 49.71 13.49 -24.37
N GLY A 216 50.81 13.66 -25.09
CA GLY A 216 50.93 13.28 -26.50
C GLY A 216 50.62 14.36 -27.56
N GLN A 217 50.45 15.64 -27.17
CA GLN A 217 50.39 16.76 -28.12
C GLN A 217 51.81 17.25 -28.46
N ASN A 218 52.48 16.52 -29.37
CA ASN A 218 53.85 16.87 -29.76
C ASN A 218 53.89 18.24 -30.49
N GLU A 219 54.72 19.15 -29.96
CA GLU A 219 55.24 20.36 -30.61
C GLU A 219 54.27 21.51 -30.97
N MET A 220 53.20 21.74 -30.19
CA MET A 220 52.37 22.95 -30.36
C MET A 220 53.01 24.20 -29.73
N ASP A 221 52.85 25.36 -30.40
CA ASP A 221 53.14 26.66 -29.81
C ASP A 221 52.09 27.05 -28.75
N ILE A 222 52.46 27.92 -27.80
CA ILE A 222 51.63 28.22 -26.62
C ILE A 222 50.25 28.76 -26.98
N LEU A 223 50.12 29.66 -27.96
CA LEU A 223 48.81 30.19 -28.37
C LEU A 223 47.96 29.15 -29.11
N SER A 224 48.56 28.31 -29.95
CA SER A 224 47.83 27.20 -30.58
C SER A 224 47.32 26.19 -29.55
N PHE A 225 48.10 25.93 -28.49
CA PHE A 225 47.72 25.07 -27.38
C PHE A 225 46.54 25.64 -26.59
N LEU A 226 46.54 26.95 -26.27
CA LEU A 226 45.40 27.62 -25.61
C LEU A 226 44.12 27.60 -26.45
N GLU A 227 44.23 27.55 -27.78
CA GLU A 227 43.07 27.45 -28.69
C GLU A 227 42.48 26.02 -28.77
N GLU A 228 43.18 24.97 -28.31
CA GLU A 228 42.73 23.58 -28.49
C GLU A 228 41.34 23.28 -27.88
N PRO A 229 41.04 23.65 -26.61
CA PRO A 229 39.71 23.41 -26.06
C PRO A 229 38.63 24.11 -26.89
N VAL A 230 38.89 25.35 -27.33
CA VAL A 230 37.98 26.15 -28.16
C VAL A 230 37.78 25.51 -29.53
N LYS A 231 38.81 24.94 -30.16
CA LYS A 231 38.69 24.26 -31.47
C LYS A 231 37.90 22.97 -31.38
N ARG A 232 38.05 22.22 -30.28
CA ARG A 232 37.41 20.91 -30.07
C ARG A 232 35.96 21.05 -29.66
N CYS A 233 35.65 22.04 -28.81
CA CYS A 233 34.32 22.31 -28.31
C CYS A 233 33.92 23.78 -28.55
N PRO A 234 33.75 24.21 -29.82
CA PRO A 234 33.63 25.63 -30.16
C PRO A 234 32.39 26.32 -29.60
N TYR A 235 31.31 25.59 -29.36
CA TYR A 235 30.01 26.17 -28.96
C TYR A 235 29.59 25.77 -27.53
N SER A 236 30.48 25.19 -26.72
CA SER A 236 30.15 24.76 -25.37
C SER A 236 31.30 25.01 -24.40
N ILE A 237 31.10 25.94 -23.45
CA ILE A 237 32.04 26.17 -22.35
C ILE A 237 32.17 24.91 -21.48
N PHE A 238 31.07 24.21 -21.23
CA PHE A 238 31.08 22.92 -20.56
C PHE A 238 31.96 21.89 -21.28
N GLY A 239 31.86 21.80 -22.62
CA GLY A 239 32.74 20.95 -23.43
C GLY A 239 34.22 21.35 -23.34
N GLN A 240 34.51 22.66 -23.30
CA GLN A 240 35.87 23.17 -23.14
C GLN A 240 36.47 22.82 -21.78
N LEU A 241 35.70 22.92 -20.69
CA LEU A 241 36.14 22.49 -19.35
C LEU A 241 36.35 20.97 -19.26
N ASN A 242 35.47 20.17 -19.87
CA ASN A 242 35.69 18.71 -19.95
C ASN A 242 36.97 18.37 -20.69
N TYR A 243 37.28 19.07 -21.78
CA TYR A 243 38.55 18.89 -22.49
C TYR A 243 39.75 19.19 -21.59
N VAL A 244 39.70 20.28 -20.81
CA VAL A 244 40.74 20.61 -19.82
C VAL A 244 40.88 19.48 -18.78
N LYS A 245 39.76 18.96 -18.26
CA LYS A 245 39.75 17.85 -17.30
C LYS A 245 40.37 16.58 -17.87
N GLU A 246 40.03 16.20 -19.11
CA GLU A 246 40.49 14.95 -19.71
C GLU A 246 41.95 15.03 -20.20
N HIS A 247 42.35 16.16 -20.79
CA HIS A 247 43.64 16.29 -21.47
C HIS A 247 44.69 17.08 -20.68
N TRP A 248 44.28 17.97 -19.78
CA TRP A 248 45.17 18.87 -19.05
C TRP A 248 45.28 18.57 -17.54
N ALA A 249 44.50 17.62 -17.01
CA ALA A 249 44.50 17.27 -15.58
C ALA A 249 45.88 16.90 -15.00
N GLY A 250 46.81 16.42 -15.82
CA GLY A 250 48.17 16.09 -15.37
C GLY A 250 48.93 17.28 -14.77
N PHE A 251 48.59 18.51 -15.15
CA PHE A 251 49.24 19.73 -14.65
C PHE A 251 48.27 20.77 -14.08
N THR A 252 46.96 20.62 -14.29
CA THR A 252 45.90 21.50 -13.72
C THR A 252 45.27 20.96 -12.43
N GLN A 253 45.92 20.03 -11.71
CA GLN A 253 45.38 19.41 -10.48
C GLN A 253 44.91 20.44 -9.43
N ASN A 254 45.63 21.54 -9.28
CA ASN A 254 45.29 22.63 -8.35
C ASN A 254 43.99 23.37 -8.71
N LEU A 255 43.51 23.24 -9.94
CA LEU A 255 42.27 23.85 -10.43
C LEU A 255 41.16 22.82 -10.65
N LEU A 256 41.44 21.52 -10.49
CA LEU A 256 40.49 20.45 -10.82
C LEU A 256 39.19 20.56 -10.02
N LEU A 257 39.24 20.83 -8.71
CA LEU A 257 38.05 21.03 -7.88
C LEU A 257 37.20 22.22 -8.35
N LYS A 258 37.83 23.29 -8.83
CA LYS A 258 37.12 24.47 -9.38
C LYS A 258 36.43 24.13 -10.71
N VAL A 259 37.12 23.36 -11.56
CA VAL A 259 36.55 22.87 -12.84
C VAL A 259 35.34 21.97 -12.55
N LEU A 260 35.45 21.05 -11.59
CA LEU A 260 34.34 20.19 -11.18
C LEU A 260 33.17 20.99 -10.60
N GLY A 261 33.43 22.00 -9.75
CA GLY A 261 32.38 22.86 -9.21
C GLY A 261 31.67 23.71 -10.28
N ALA A 262 32.38 24.14 -11.33
CA ALA A 262 31.76 24.82 -12.47
C ALA A 262 30.88 23.88 -13.31
N GLU A 263 31.32 22.63 -13.52
CA GLU A 263 30.50 21.60 -14.14
C GLU A 263 29.24 21.30 -13.31
N ASP A 264 29.37 21.26 -11.98
CA ASP A 264 28.25 21.00 -11.08
C ASP A 264 27.17 22.08 -11.18
N LEU A 265 27.57 23.36 -11.21
CA LEU A 265 26.65 24.49 -11.28
C LEU A 265 25.92 24.53 -12.63
N ILE A 266 26.61 24.26 -13.75
CA ILE A 266 25.97 24.15 -15.07
C ILE A 266 24.93 23.02 -15.08
N ARG A 267 25.31 21.83 -14.59
CA ARG A 267 24.38 20.69 -14.54
C ARG A 267 23.16 20.95 -13.66
N GLU A 268 23.34 21.71 -12.59
CA GLU A 268 22.25 22.13 -11.71
C GLU A 268 21.30 23.11 -12.42
N GLU A 269 21.81 24.05 -13.21
CA GLU A 269 21.01 25.00 -14.01
C GLU A 269 20.30 24.34 -15.21
N GLU A 270 20.92 23.32 -15.82
CA GLU A 270 20.35 22.56 -16.95
C GLU A 270 19.25 21.57 -16.51
N LYS A 271 19.18 21.23 -15.22
CA LYS A 271 18.08 20.41 -14.67
C LYS A 271 16.78 21.21 -14.77
N ALA A 272 15.83 20.71 -15.56
CA ALA A 272 14.54 21.34 -15.76
C ALA A 272 13.81 21.60 -14.42
N GLY A 273 13.70 22.87 -14.03
CA GLY A 273 12.83 23.33 -12.95
C GLY A 273 11.42 23.61 -13.47
N TRP A 274 10.41 23.29 -12.64
CA TRP A 274 8.96 23.35 -12.89
C TRP A 274 8.32 22.10 -13.52
N GLY A 275 8.18 21.07 -12.70
CA GLY A 275 7.02 20.18 -12.72
C GLY A 275 6.50 20.05 -11.29
N PRO A 276 5.18 20.11 -11.02
CA PRO A 276 4.67 19.54 -9.77
C PRO A 276 5.14 18.08 -9.69
N PRO A 277 5.36 17.49 -8.51
CA PRO A 277 5.46 16.05 -8.40
C PRO A 277 4.13 15.49 -8.92
N GLN A 278 4.11 15.12 -10.20
CA GLN A 278 2.99 14.39 -10.75
C GLN A 278 3.13 13.01 -10.12
N GLY A 279 2.33 12.76 -9.08
CA GLY A 279 1.93 11.42 -8.64
C GLY A 279 1.16 10.71 -9.76
N GLY A 280 1.83 10.55 -10.91
CA GLY A 280 1.25 10.28 -12.21
C GLY A 280 2.22 9.45 -13.02
N GLY A 281 2.20 8.14 -12.77
CA GLY A 281 2.66 7.14 -13.73
C GLY A 281 4.14 7.14 -14.06
N PHE A 282 5.02 7.04 -13.06
CA PHE A 282 6.33 6.44 -13.33
C PHE A 282 6.10 5.00 -13.83
N ASP A 283 6.83 4.61 -14.88
CA ASP A 283 6.94 3.20 -15.24
C ASP A 283 7.72 2.52 -14.11
N VAL A 284 7.07 1.64 -13.36
CA VAL A 284 7.72 0.92 -12.26
C VAL A 284 8.48 -0.23 -12.90
N PRO A 285 9.83 -0.22 -12.89
CA PRO A 285 10.59 -1.27 -13.53
C PRO A 285 10.45 -2.57 -12.72
N VAL A 286 10.66 -3.70 -13.40
CA VAL A 286 10.71 -5.02 -12.75
C VAL A 286 11.84 -5.05 -11.73
N TYR A 287 11.58 -5.61 -10.54
CA TYR A 287 12.61 -5.74 -9.50
C TYR A 287 13.74 -6.65 -9.96
N THR A 288 14.95 -6.09 -10.02
CA THR A 288 16.21 -6.79 -10.26
C THR A 288 17.12 -6.66 -9.04
N PHE A 289 17.72 -7.76 -8.62
CA PHE A 289 18.49 -7.83 -7.37
C PHE A 289 20.01 -7.90 -7.59
N GLU A 290 20.49 -7.59 -8.81
CA GLU A 290 21.92 -7.68 -9.16
C GLU A 290 22.80 -6.82 -8.26
N ASN A 291 22.35 -5.60 -7.95
CA ASN A 291 23.06 -4.67 -7.07
C ASN A 291 23.12 -5.17 -5.62
N LEU A 292 22.13 -5.97 -5.18
CA LEU A 292 22.05 -6.50 -3.82
C LEU A 292 22.90 -7.76 -3.62
N LEU A 293 23.42 -8.39 -4.68
CA LEU A 293 24.34 -9.52 -4.57
C LEU A 293 25.67 -9.14 -3.88
N LYS A 294 26.04 -7.85 -3.92
CA LYS A 294 27.24 -7.32 -3.25
C LYS A 294 26.98 -6.85 -1.81
N GLU A 295 25.72 -6.74 -1.42
CA GLU A 295 25.30 -6.28 -0.10
C GLU A 295 25.13 -7.46 0.86
N TYR A 296 25.43 -7.24 2.14
CA TYR A 296 25.25 -8.24 3.18
C TYR A 296 23.77 -8.42 3.55
N GLU A 297 23.46 -9.57 4.14
CA GLU A 297 22.14 -9.94 4.64
C GLU A 297 22.08 -9.74 6.16
N ALA A 298 21.10 -8.95 6.62
CA ALA A 298 20.88 -8.60 8.02
C ALA A 298 19.37 -8.38 8.30
N PHE A 299 18.55 -9.36 7.94
CA PHE A 299 17.12 -9.36 8.26
C PHE A 299 16.87 -9.28 9.76
N THR A 300 15.94 -8.42 10.17
CA THR A 300 15.42 -8.44 11.53
C THR A 300 14.42 -9.59 11.69
N PRO A 301 14.50 -10.38 12.79
CA PRO A 301 13.58 -11.47 13.04
C PRO A 301 12.20 -10.94 13.43
N ASP A 302 11.15 -11.48 12.80
CA ASP A 302 9.77 -11.17 13.13
C ASP A 302 9.35 -11.80 14.48
N LYS A 303 8.47 -11.12 15.22
CA LYS A 303 7.69 -11.72 16.31
C LYS A 303 6.46 -12.44 15.74
N ASN A 304 5.89 -13.40 16.48
CA ASN A 304 4.76 -14.24 16.02
C ASN A 304 3.55 -13.47 15.45
N TRP A 305 3.29 -12.25 15.96
CA TRP A 305 2.17 -11.43 15.51
C TRP A 305 2.47 -10.66 14.21
N MET A 306 3.74 -10.38 13.90
CA MET A 306 4.14 -9.49 12.80
C MET A 306 3.82 -10.05 11.40
N PRO A 307 4.01 -11.35 11.09
CA PRO A 307 3.59 -11.91 9.79
C PRO A 307 2.07 -11.87 9.58
N ASN A 308 1.31 -11.89 10.69
CA ASN A 308 -0.15 -11.94 10.69
C ASN A 308 -0.82 -10.56 10.79
N LEU A 309 -0.04 -9.48 10.76
CA LEU A 309 -0.56 -8.13 10.85
C LEU A 309 -1.41 -7.79 9.61
N VAL A 310 -2.62 -7.30 9.85
CA VAL A 310 -3.50 -6.69 8.85
C VAL A 310 -3.73 -5.25 9.27
N LEU A 311 -3.24 -4.31 8.48
CA LEU A 311 -3.21 -2.88 8.85
C LEU A 311 -4.33 -2.13 8.12
N ILE A 312 -5.04 -1.25 8.84
CA ILE A 312 -5.91 -0.24 8.23
C ILE A 312 -5.40 1.16 8.54
N ALA A 313 -5.32 2.01 7.52
CA ALA A 313 -4.94 3.42 7.65
C ALA A 313 -6.18 4.30 7.78
N LYS A 314 -6.19 5.24 8.74
CA LYS A 314 -7.25 6.24 8.90
C LYS A 314 -6.65 7.64 9.04
N SER A 315 -7.07 8.56 8.16
CA SER A 315 -6.88 9.99 8.38
C SER A 315 -7.68 10.42 9.62
N THR A 316 -6.98 10.73 10.72
CA THR A 316 -7.58 10.77 12.06
C THR A 316 -8.71 11.79 12.16
N LEU A 317 -8.47 13.05 11.81
CA LEU A 317 -9.49 14.11 11.93
C LEU A 317 -10.71 13.84 11.04
N VAL A 318 -10.46 13.42 9.79
CA VAL A 318 -11.52 13.06 8.85
C VAL A 318 -12.35 11.87 9.36
N TRP A 319 -11.68 10.86 9.90
CA TRP A 319 -12.33 9.67 10.45
C TRP A 319 -13.20 10.01 11.66
N LEU A 320 -12.74 10.87 12.57
CA LEU A 320 -13.53 11.33 13.73
C LEU A 320 -14.80 12.08 13.29
N ASP A 321 -14.72 12.94 12.25
CA ASP A 321 -15.90 13.57 11.65
C ASP A 321 -16.88 12.54 11.06
N GLN A 322 -16.38 11.57 10.30
CA GLN A 322 -17.20 10.49 9.73
C GLN A 322 -17.85 9.62 10.80
N LEU A 323 -17.10 9.27 11.86
CA LEU A 323 -17.65 8.53 13.00
C LEU A 323 -18.72 9.34 13.71
N SER A 324 -18.52 10.66 13.86
CA SER A 324 -19.52 11.53 14.48
C SER A 324 -20.87 11.45 13.75
N LYS A 325 -20.83 11.45 12.42
CA LYS A 325 -22.01 11.28 11.56
C LYS A 325 -22.58 9.87 11.68
N LYS A 326 -21.73 8.84 11.60
CA LYS A 326 -22.12 7.43 11.66
C LYS A 326 -22.84 7.08 12.96
N TYR A 327 -22.36 7.57 14.10
CA TYR A 327 -22.89 7.28 15.43
C TYR A 327 -23.83 8.35 15.97
N SER A 328 -24.08 9.43 15.22
CA SER A 328 -24.92 10.56 15.63
C SER A 328 -24.52 11.15 16.99
N ALA A 329 -23.20 11.23 17.25
CA ALA A 329 -22.62 11.73 18.50
C ALA A 329 -21.34 12.53 18.21
N PRO A 330 -21.00 13.58 18.98
CA PRO A 330 -19.77 14.33 18.75
C PRO A 330 -18.53 13.51 19.15
N ILE A 331 -17.78 13.04 18.15
CA ILE A 331 -16.52 12.30 18.31
C ILE A 331 -15.40 13.19 17.77
N THR A 332 -14.67 13.82 18.69
CA THR A 332 -13.61 14.80 18.39
C THR A 332 -12.25 14.39 18.95
N ARG A 333 -12.22 13.40 19.85
CA ARG A 333 -11.03 12.92 20.55
C ARG A 333 -10.86 11.41 20.38
N LEU A 334 -9.65 10.92 20.59
CA LEU A 334 -9.32 9.48 20.44
C LEU A 334 -10.06 8.58 21.43
N ASP A 335 -10.23 9.05 22.67
CA ASP A 335 -10.96 8.34 23.73
C ASP A 335 -12.47 8.20 23.45
N GLN A 336 -13.01 8.99 22.52
CA GLN A 336 -14.42 8.98 22.15
C GLN A 336 -14.76 8.02 21.01
N ILE A 337 -13.77 7.35 20.40
CA ILE A 337 -14.02 6.35 19.36
C ILE A 337 -14.81 5.17 19.98
N PRO A 338 -16.00 4.80 19.47
CA PRO A 338 -16.84 3.76 20.07
C PRO A 338 -16.23 2.36 19.98
N ASP A 339 -16.52 1.50 20.97
CA ASP A 339 -16.07 0.11 20.97
C ASP A 339 -16.69 -0.71 19.84
N GLU A 340 -17.88 -0.33 19.38
CA GLU A 340 -18.55 -0.97 18.22
C GLU A 340 -17.72 -0.83 16.94
N GLU A 341 -16.98 0.27 16.79
CA GLU A 341 -16.10 0.48 15.64
C GLU A 341 -14.85 -0.42 15.72
N LEU A 342 -14.27 -0.55 16.92
CA LEU A 342 -13.14 -1.46 17.17
C LEU A 342 -13.55 -2.91 16.96
N ARG A 343 -14.74 -3.29 17.45
CA ARG A 343 -15.34 -4.61 17.21
C ARG A 343 -15.55 -4.86 15.72
N PHE A 344 -16.04 -3.89 14.96
CA PHE A 344 -16.19 -4.02 13.51
C PHE A 344 -14.85 -4.31 12.82
N PHE A 345 -13.77 -3.65 13.19
CA PHE A 345 -12.43 -3.94 12.66
C PHE A 345 -11.93 -5.33 13.04
N ALA A 346 -12.10 -5.75 14.30
CA ALA A 346 -11.74 -7.09 14.73
C ALA A 346 -12.56 -8.17 13.99
N ASP A 347 -13.86 -7.95 13.81
CA ASP A 347 -14.76 -8.82 13.04
C ASP A 347 -14.42 -8.84 11.55
N ALA A 348 -13.76 -7.81 11.03
CA ALA A 348 -13.20 -7.79 9.68
C ALA A 348 -11.85 -8.52 9.56
N GLY A 349 -11.20 -8.86 10.68
CA GLY A 349 -9.86 -9.46 10.70
C GLY A 349 -8.72 -8.44 10.66
N ILE A 350 -9.01 -7.15 10.91
CA ILE A 350 -7.99 -6.11 11.07
C ILE A 350 -7.34 -6.25 12.45
N THR A 351 -6.01 -6.25 12.48
CA THR A 351 -5.22 -6.42 13.72
C THR A 351 -4.29 -5.23 14.00
N GLY A 352 -4.25 -4.24 13.11
CA GLY A 352 -3.52 -2.99 13.30
C GLY A 352 -4.31 -1.77 12.81
N LEU A 353 -4.27 -0.69 13.58
CA LEU A 353 -4.90 0.59 13.25
C LEU A 353 -3.85 1.69 13.19
N TRP A 354 -3.58 2.17 11.97
CA TRP A 354 -2.72 3.31 11.72
C TRP A 354 -3.51 4.61 11.71
N LEU A 355 -3.23 5.45 12.69
CA LEU A 355 -3.79 6.79 12.79
C LEU A 355 -2.80 7.80 12.18
N ILE A 356 -3.23 8.48 11.11
CA ILE A 356 -2.43 9.48 10.41
C ILE A 356 -2.66 10.85 11.06
N GLY A 357 -1.58 11.54 11.39
CA GLY A 357 -1.62 12.92 11.86
C GLY A 357 -2.12 13.06 13.30
N VAL A 358 -1.68 12.16 14.18
CA VAL A 358 -1.96 12.18 15.63
C VAL A 358 -1.09 13.17 16.41
N TRP A 359 0.03 13.58 15.81
CA TRP A 359 1.04 14.42 16.43
C TRP A 359 0.64 15.90 16.45
N GLN A 360 1.28 16.67 17.33
CA GLN A 360 1.19 18.11 17.36
C GLN A 360 1.80 18.71 16.08
N ARG A 361 0.98 19.48 15.35
CA ARG A 361 1.32 19.99 14.01
C ARG A 361 1.77 21.46 14.06
N SER A 362 2.51 21.88 13.03
CA SER A 362 3.00 23.23 12.83
C SER A 362 1.88 24.26 12.61
N GLU A 363 1.82 25.29 13.44
CA GLU A 363 0.84 26.37 13.24
C GLU A 363 1.19 27.21 12.00
N ALA A 364 2.47 27.38 11.71
CA ALA A 364 2.92 28.01 10.49
C ALA A 364 2.47 27.26 9.21
N SER A 365 2.49 25.91 9.21
CA SER A 365 1.96 25.11 8.11
C SER A 365 0.48 25.37 7.86
N ARG A 366 -0.32 25.57 8.92
CA ARG A 366 -1.73 25.98 8.79
C ARG A 366 -1.83 27.39 8.18
N ARG A 367 -1.07 28.34 8.73
CA ARG A 367 -1.09 29.74 8.30
C ARG A 367 -0.72 29.92 6.83
N ILE A 368 0.27 29.17 6.33
CA ILE A 368 0.64 29.18 4.91
C ILE A 368 -0.55 28.79 4.02
N LYS A 369 -1.32 27.75 4.40
CA LYS A 369 -2.50 27.31 3.63
C LYS A 369 -3.64 28.32 3.67
N GLU A 370 -3.86 28.95 4.82
CA GLU A 370 -4.83 30.05 4.97
C GLU A 370 -4.49 31.21 4.01
N ILE A 371 -3.21 31.65 3.99
CA ILE A 371 -2.74 32.72 3.09
C ILE A 371 -2.90 32.32 1.62
N CYS A 372 -2.68 31.05 1.30
CA CYS A 372 -2.85 30.49 -0.05
C CYS A 372 -4.32 30.21 -0.45
N GLY A 373 -5.30 30.60 0.38
CA GLY A 373 -6.72 30.58 0.04
C GLY A 373 -7.54 29.41 0.57
N ASN A 374 -7.01 28.61 1.50
CA ASN A 374 -7.75 27.52 2.16
C ASN A 374 -7.92 27.80 3.68
N PRO A 375 -8.97 28.54 4.08
CA PRO A 375 -9.16 28.93 5.48
C PRO A 375 -9.57 27.78 6.41
N ASP A 376 -10.11 26.68 5.86
CA ASP A 376 -10.56 25.51 6.61
C ASP A 376 -9.45 24.43 6.76
N ALA A 377 -8.29 24.65 6.16
CA ALA A 377 -7.17 23.71 6.20
C ALA A 377 -6.60 23.55 7.61
N ALA A 378 -6.29 22.31 8.01
CA ALA A 378 -5.35 22.07 9.08
C ALA A 378 -3.90 22.25 8.61
N ALA A 379 -2.99 22.29 9.58
CA ALA A 379 -1.59 22.02 9.34
C ALA A 379 -1.42 20.62 8.71
N SER A 380 -0.42 20.49 7.83
CA SER A 380 -0.08 19.19 7.24
C SER A 380 0.24 18.20 8.36
N ALA A 381 -0.29 16.99 8.28
CA ALA A 381 0.03 15.89 9.19
C ALA A 381 1.54 15.56 9.25
N TYR A 382 2.32 15.94 8.22
CA TYR A 382 3.77 15.71 8.17
C TYR A 382 4.62 16.96 8.46
N SER A 383 3.99 18.12 8.70
CA SER A 383 4.68 19.30 9.23
C SER A 383 4.55 19.31 10.77
N ILE A 384 5.46 18.59 11.43
CA ILE A 384 5.40 18.26 12.86
C ILE A 384 6.04 19.35 13.73
N TYR A 385 5.33 19.81 14.76
CA TYR A 385 5.89 20.71 15.77
C TYR A 385 6.74 19.95 16.82
N ASP A 386 6.19 18.87 17.38
CA ASP A 386 6.89 17.87 18.21
C ASP A 386 6.09 16.54 18.16
N TYR A 387 6.72 15.45 18.54
CA TYR A 387 6.11 14.12 18.66
C TYR A 387 5.32 13.95 19.96
N ASP A 388 4.44 14.90 20.24
CA ASP A 388 3.43 14.85 21.28
C ASP A 388 2.04 14.63 20.66
N ILE A 389 1.14 13.95 21.36
CA ILE A 389 -0.24 13.77 20.87
C ILE A 389 -0.96 15.11 20.90
N ALA A 390 -1.58 15.48 19.78
CA ALA A 390 -2.26 16.76 19.65
C ALA A 390 -3.34 16.94 20.74
N GLU A 391 -3.34 18.08 21.42
CA GLU A 391 -4.30 18.39 22.49
C GLU A 391 -5.75 18.37 21.98
N GLU A 392 -5.99 18.75 20.72
CA GLU A 392 -7.32 18.67 20.10
C GLU A 392 -7.85 17.23 20.00
N LEU A 393 -6.95 16.23 19.95
CA LEU A 393 -7.28 14.80 19.94
C LEU A 393 -7.38 14.21 21.36
N GLY A 394 -7.10 15.02 22.38
CA GLY A 394 -7.18 14.67 23.79
C GLY A 394 -5.88 14.27 24.47
N GLY A 395 -4.75 14.47 23.78
CA GLY A 395 -3.40 14.26 24.32
C GLY A 395 -3.10 12.80 24.68
N TRP A 396 -2.00 12.61 25.41
CA TRP A 396 -1.54 11.29 25.86
C TRP A 396 -2.60 10.45 26.62
N PRO A 397 -3.46 11.02 27.49
CA PRO A 397 -4.50 10.25 28.18
C PRO A 397 -5.52 9.62 27.21
N ALA A 398 -5.93 10.35 26.16
CA ALA A 398 -6.90 9.85 25.19
C ALA A 398 -6.32 8.70 24.36
N LEU A 399 -5.05 8.81 23.93
CA LEU A 399 -4.36 7.72 23.25
C LEU A 399 -4.23 6.49 24.15
N ALA A 400 -3.86 6.67 25.42
CA ALA A 400 -3.70 5.55 26.35
C ALA A 400 -5.01 4.77 26.52
N ASN A 401 -6.14 5.48 26.68
CA ASN A 401 -7.46 4.88 26.76
C ASN A 401 -7.82 4.10 25.49
N LEU A 402 -7.70 4.72 24.31
CA LEU A 402 -8.00 4.06 23.03
C LEU A 402 -7.13 2.82 22.82
N ARG A 403 -5.83 2.91 23.12
CA ARG A 403 -4.88 1.81 22.98
C ARG A 403 -5.24 0.63 23.87
N GLU A 404 -5.68 0.88 25.10
CA GLU A 404 -6.12 -0.17 26.02
C GLU A 404 -7.38 -0.88 25.51
N ARG A 405 -8.40 -0.12 25.10
CA ARG A 405 -9.63 -0.70 24.51
C ARG A 405 -9.35 -1.47 23.22
N ALA A 406 -8.57 -0.89 22.31
CA ALA A 406 -8.19 -1.55 21.05
C ALA A 406 -7.45 -2.88 21.29
N ARG A 407 -6.63 -2.97 22.34
CA ARG A 407 -5.92 -4.20 22.71
C ARG A 407 -6.89 -5.32 23.11
N GLU A 408 -8.02 -5.01 23.77
CA GLU A 408 -9.04 -6.01 24.12
C GLU A 408 -9.67 -6.65 22.89
N PHE A 409 -9.74 -5.90 21.78
CA PHE A 409 -10.17 -6.38 20.46
C PHE A 409 -9.03 -6.96 19.61
N GLY A 410 -7.81 -7.08 20.14
CA GLY A 410 -6.65 -7.62 19.42
C GLY A 410 -6.02 -6.65 18.40
N ILE A 411 -6.36 -5.35 18.46
CA ILE A 411 -5.89 -4.33 17.53
C ILE A 411 -4.67 -3.60 18.13
N ARG A 412 -3.59 -3.53 17.36
CA ARG A 412 -2.37 -2.78 17.71
C ARG A 412 -2.40 -1.39 17.09
N MET A 413 -2.01 -0.39 17.87
CA MET A 413 -1.91 0.99 17.39
C MET A 413 -0.65 1.16 16.53
N ALA A 414 -0.81 1.90 15.44
CA ALA A 414 0.27 2.32 14.56
C ALA A 414 0.25 3.84 14.37
N ALA A 415 1.43 4.43 14.19
CA ALA A 415 1.57 5.86 13.90
C ALA A 415 2.57 6.09 12.77
N ASP A 416 2.41 7.22 12.09
CA ASP A 416 3.43 7.76 11.21
C ASP A 416 4.61 8.34 12.01
N MET A 417 5.79 8.32 11.42
CA MET A 417 6.97 9.03 11.90
C MET A 417 7.68 9.64 10.69
N VAL A 418 7.97 10.94 10.76
CA VAL A 418 8.67 11.70 9.73
C VAL A 418 10.07 12.10 10.25
N PRO A 419 11.10 11.25 10.07
CA PRO A 419 12.42 11.51 10.63
C PRO A 419 13.26 12.49 9.80
N ASN A 420 12.87 12.77 8.55
CA ASN A 420 13.69 13.57 7.64
C ASN A 420 13.70 15.07 7.98
N HIS A 421 12.56 15.60 8.43
CA HIS A 421 12.36 17.03 8.65
C HIS A 421 11.38 17.27 9.80
N THR A 422 11.28 18.54 10.22
CA THR A 422 10.24 19.01 11.16
C THR A 422 9.44 20.13 10.50
N GLY A 423 8.38 20.63 11.16
CA GLY A 423 7.73 21.86 10.75
C GLY A 423 8.64 23.08 10.87
N LEU A 424 8.39 24.11 10.06
CA LEU A 424 9.25 25.32 10.00
C LEU A 424 9.28 26.14 11.31
N ASP A 425 8.29 25.95 12.16
CA ASP A 425 8.16 26.56 13.49
C ASP A 425 8.28 25.52 14.62
N SER A 426 8.86 24.35 14.34
CA SER A 426 8.99 23.26 15.31
C SER A 426 9.76 23.67 16.56
N LYS A 427 9.56 22.91 17.64
CA LYS A 427 10.30 23.12 18.88
C LYS A 427 11.81 23.13 18.69
N TRP A 428 12.32 22.26 17.81
CA TRP A 428 13.75 22.18 17.51
C TRP A 428 14.27 23.42 16.77
N ILE A 429 13.48 24.02 15.87
CA ILE A 429 13.87 25.27 15.20
C ILE A 429 13.98 26.43 16.20
N MET A 430 13.12 26.44 17.22
CA MET A 430 13.11 27.47 18.26
C MET A 430 14.25 27.29 19.26
N GLU A 431 14.52 26.06 19.69
CA GLU A 431 15.42 25.75 20.80
C GLU A 431 16.85 25.38 20.35
N ASP A 432 17.00 24.70 19.22
CA ASP A 432 18.30 24.21 18.74
C ASP A 432 18.40 24.20 17.19
N PRO A 433 18.51 25.40 16.57
CA PRO A 433 18.61 25.52 15.11
C PRO A 433 19.90 24.92 14.53
N ASN A 434 20.88 24.48 15.33
CA ASN A 434 22.11 23.87 14.84
C ASN A 434 21.91 22.44 14.30
N LEU A 435 20.77 21.82 14.58
CA LEU A 435 20.41 20.48 14.10
C LEU A 435 20.00 20.45 12.62
N PHE A 436 19.81 21.62 11.99
CA PHE A 436 19.24 21.75 10.66
C PHE A 436 20.28 22.15 9.61
N LEU A 437 20.00 21.71 8.38
CA LEU A 437 20.75 22.10 7.19
C LEU A 437 20.53 23.59 6.91
N GLN A 438 21.60 24.38 6.92
CA GLN A 438 21.49 25.83 6.91
C GLN A 438 22.72 26.55 6.32
N THR A 439 22.52 27.82 5.95
CA THR A 439 23.56 28.75 5.53
C THR A 439 23.37 30.12 6.21
N ARG A 440 24.44 30.91 6.28
CA ARG A 440 24.45 32.27 6.85
C ARG A 440 23.98 33.34 5.87
N GLU A 441 24.06 33.06 4.58
CA GLU A 441 23.68 33.97 3.50
C GLU A 441 22.57 33.36 2.64
N SER A 442 21.70 34.21 2.08
CA SER A 442 20.67 33.75 1.14
C SER A 442 21.34 33.08 -0.06
N PRO A 443 20.99 31.83 -0.42
CA PRO A 443 21.62 31.11 -1.53
C PRO A 443 21.47 31.83 -2.87
N PHE A 444 20.35 32.51 -3.06
CA PHE A 444 20.06 33.29 -4.25
C PHE A 444 19.65 34.72 -3.85
N PRO A 445 20.15 35.75 -4.56
CA PRO A 445 19.83 37.15 -4.28
C PRO A 445 18.43 37.56 -4.70
N ALA A 446 17.78 36.76 -5.56
CA ALA A 446 16.41 37.00 -5.99
C ALA A 446 15.38 36.70 -4.89
N TYR A 447 15.74 35.90 -3.88
CA TYR A 447 14.83 35.52 -2.81
C TYR A 447 14.44 36.72 -1.94
N ASN A 448 13.13 36.87 -1.75
CA ASN A 448 12.58 37.96 -0.96
C ASN A 448 11.79 37.43 0.25
N TYR A 449 12.26 37.77 1.45
CA TYR A 449 11.68 37.36 2.73
C TYR A 449 10.90 38.48 3.43
N ASP A 450 10.52 39.54 2.71
CA ASP A 450 9.62 40.58 3.19
C ASP A 450 8.17 40.08 3.19
N THR A 451 7.89 39.17 4.12
CA THR A 451 6.61 38.46 4.26
C THR A 451 6.16 38.44 5.72
N GLU A 452 4.96 37.92 5.98
CA GLU A 452 4.43 37.78 7.35
C GLU A 452 5.35 36.86 8.19
N ASN A 453 5.59 37.23 9.47
CA ASN A 453 6.25 36.34 10.42
C ASN A 453 5.32 35.17 10.77
N LEU A 454 5.73 33.96 10.43
CA LEU A 454 4.96 32.73 10.66
C LEU A 454 5.15 32.12 12.05
N SER A 455 6.18 32.56 12.80
CA SER A 455 6.42 32.08 14.17
C SER A 455 5.47 32.74 15.18
N ARG A 456 4.91 31.92 16.07
CA ARG A 456 4.14 32.37 17.25
C ARG A 456 5.00 32.53 18.51
N ASP A 457 6.24 32.07 18.46
CA ASP A 457 7.19 32.23 19.55
C ASP A 457 7.87 33.60 19.45
N GLY A 458 7.67 34.48 20.43
CA GLY A 458 8.24 35.84 20.40
C GLY A 458 9.77 35.88 20.36
N ARG A 459 10.44 34.77 20.70
CA ARG A 459 11.92 34.65 20.69
C ARG A 459 12.49 34.54 19.28
N THR A 460 11.71 34.04 18.32
CA THR A 460 12.18 33.73 16.97
C THR A 460 11.18 34.20 15.93
N SER A 461 11.64 34.83 14.85
CA SER A 461 10.83 35.13 13.68
C SER A 461 11.19 34.22 12.51
N VAL A 462 10.18 33.75 11.78
CA VAL A 462 10.34 32.86 10.64
C VAL A 462 9.59 33.42 9.44
N TYR A 463 10.28 33.52 8.29
CA TYR A 463 9.76 34.12 7.07
C TYR A 463 9.93 33.18 5.89
N LEU A 464 8.82 32.90 5.21
CA LEU A 464 8.80 32.16 3.95
C LEU A 464 9.10 33.12 2.78
N GLU A 465 9.75 32.63 1.73
CA GLU A 465 10.02 33.44 0.55
C GLU A 465 8.73 33.78 -0.21
N LYS A 466 8.64 35.01 -0.73
CA LYS A 466 7.43 35.58 -1.34
C LYS A 466 6.89 34.78 -2.53
N GLY A 467 7.78 34.21 -3.35
CA GLY A 467 7.46 33.40 -4.52
C GLY A 467 6.57 32.19 -4.22
N TYR A 468 6.63 31.65 -3.00
CA TYR A 468 5.73 30.58 -2.56
C TYR A 468 4.26 31.01 -2.53
N TYR A 469 3.96 32.23 -2.08
CA TYR A 469 2.58 32.74 -2.03
C TYR A 469 2.05 33.09 -3.42
N SER A 470 2.89 33.68 -4.28
CA SER A 470 2.51 34.03 -5.65
C SER A 470 2.60 32.86 -6.63
N LYS A 471 3.14 31.70 -6.21
CA LYS A 471 3.44 30.55 -7.08
C LYS A 471 4.28 30.97 -8.30
N THR A 472 5.24 31.86 -8.09
CA THR A 472 6.15 32.35 -9.14
C THR A 472 7.57 31.81 -8.97
N ASP A 473 7.93 31.33 -7.77
CA ASP A 473 9.23 30.75 -7.45
C ASP A 473 9.09 29.78 -6.25
N CYS A 474 10.11 28.94 -6.01
CA CYS A 474 10.17 27.99 -4.92
C CYS A 474 11.54 28.03 -4.23
N ALA A 475 11.68 28.92 -3.25
CA ALA A 475 12.96 29.07 -2.57
C ALA A 475 13.39 27.80 -1.85
N VAL A 476 14.65 27.39 -1.96
CA VAL A 476 15.14 26.17 -1.27
C VAL A 476 15.29 26.35 0.24
N VAL A 477 15.24 27.59 0.74
CA VAL A 477 15.40 27.94 2.16
C VAL A 477 14.36 28.96 2.63
N PHE A 478 14.03 28.90 3.92
CA PHE A 478 13.31 29.96 4.65
C PHE A 478 14.26 30.72 5.58
N LYS A 479 13.87 31.93 5.99
CA LYS A 479 14.66 32.79 6.88
C LYS A 479 14.20 32.66 8.32
N ARG A 480 15.12 32.31 9.23
CA ARG A 480 14.95 32.38 10.70
C ARG A 480 15.73 33.57 11.24
N VAL A 481 15.14 34.31 12.17
CA VAL A 481 15.78 35.38 12.93
C VAL A 481 15.58 35.14 14.42
N ASP A 482 16.67 35.10 15.17
CA ASP A 482 16.61 35.16 16.63
C ASP A 482 16.38 36.60 17.07
N ASN A 483 15.27 36.88 17.74
CA ASN A 483 14.86 38.25 18.05
C ASN A 483 15.68 38.87 19.19
N TYR A 484 16.40 38.07 19.99
CA TYR A 484 17.27 38.58 21.05
C TYR A 484 18.68 38.86 20.56
N THR A 485 19.25 37.95 19.79
CA THR A 485 20.65 38.03 19.34
C THR A 485 20.80 38.70 17.98
N GLY A 486 19.72 38.79 17.20
CA GLY A 486 19.75 39.21 15.80
C GLY A 486 20.34 38.15 14.86
N ASP A 487 20.54 36.91 15.35
CA ASP A 487 21.12 35.81 14.57
C ASP A 487 20.19 35.43 13.41
N VAL A 488 20.63 35.71 12.19
CA VAL A 488 19.92 35.37 10.95
C VAL A 488 20.48 34.08 10.37
N ARG A 489 19.58 33.16 10.02
CA ARG A 489 19.91 31.89 9.36
C ARG A 489 18.94 31.61 8.22
N TYR A 490 19.43 30.95 7.20
CA TYR A 490 18.62 30.45 6.10
C TYR A 490 18.63 28.93 6.15
N ILE A 491 17.49 28.34 6.48
CA ILE A 491 17.35 26.91 6.76
C ILE A 491 16.66 26.24 5.57
N TYR A 492 17.20 25.10 5.11
CA TYR A 492 16.66 24.39 3.96
C TYR A 492 15.32 23.74 4.27
N HIS A 493 14.41 23.79 3.29
CA HIS A 493 13.18 23.01 3.31
C HIS A 493 13.47 21.52 3.09
N GLY A 494 12.62 20.65 3.63
CA GLY A 494 12.67 19.22 3.29
C GLY A 494 12.43 19.01 1.80
N ASN A 495 13.18 18.06 1.21
CA ASN A 495 13.10 17.76 -0.22
C ASN A 495 13.61 16.34 -0.50
N ASP A 496 13.08 15.70 -1.55
CA ASP A 496 13.46 14.37 -2.03
C ASP A 496 14.22 14.38 -3.38
N GLY A 497 14.42 15.57 -3.96
CA GLY A 497 15.12 15.80 -5.22
C GLY A 497 14.28 15.57 -6.49
N THR A 498 12.99 15.29 -6.37
CA THR A 498 12.10 14.98 -7.51
C THR A 498 11.11 16.08 -7.85
N GLY A 499 10.92 17.05 -6.95
CA GLY A 499 9.95 18.13 -7.12
C GLY A 499 10.32 19.40 -6.35
N LEU A 500 9.30 20.20 -6.07
CA LEU A 500 9.44 21.44 -5.31
C LEU A 500 9.76 21.13 -3.83
N PRO A 501 10.58 21.96 -3.16
CA PRO A 501 10.80 21.80 -1.72
C PRO A 501 9.48 21.91 -0.94
N TRP A 502 9.33 21.11 0.12
CA TRP A 502 8.18 21.15 1.01
C TRP A 502 8.23 22.41 1.88
N ASN A 503 7.52 23.44 1.43
CA ASN A 503 7.63 24.82 1.88
C ASN A 503 7.26 25.07 3.36
N ASP A 504 6.61 24.11 4.01
CA ASP A 504 6.22 24.18 5.41
C ASP A 504 7.09 23.32 6.35
N THR A 505 8.26 22.88 5.87
CA THR A 505 9.16 21.98 6.59
C THR A 505 10.60 22.53 6.69
N ALA A 506 11.38 21.98 7.63
CA ALA A 506 12.79 22.28 7.85
C ALA A 506 13.64 21.00 7.89
N GLN A 507 14.63 20.92 7.01
CA GLN A 507 15.48 19.74 6.78
C GLN A 507 16.51 19.55 7.89
N ILE A 508 16.50 18.38 8.53
CA ILE A 508 17.50 18.01 9.55
C ILE A 508 18.84 17.69 8.86
N ASP A 509 19.94 18.12 9.46
CA ASP A 509 21.30 17.81 9.00
C ASP A 509 21.74 16.42 9.50
N PHE A 510 21.61 15.41 8.64
CA PHE A 510 22.04 14.04 8.95
C PHE A 510 23.55 13.83 8.91
N LEU A 511 24.35 14.83 8.52
CA LEU A 511 25.80 14.80 8.71
C LEU A 511 26.17 15.12 10.16
N ASN A 512 25.32 15.87 10.87
CA ASN A 512 25.45 16.14 12.30
C ASN A 512 25.09 14.90 13.14
N SER A 513 26.07 14.36 13.87
CA SER A 513 25.87 13.19 14.73
C SER A 513 24.90 13.42 15.89
N GLU A 514 24.84 14.65 16.43
CA GLU A 514 23.88 14.99 17.48
C GLU A 514 22.45 14.98 16.95
N ALA A 515 22.24 15.48 15.72
CA ALA A 515 20.95 15.45 15.07
C ALA A 515 20.47 14.00 14.85
N ARG A 516 21.35 13.12 14.34
CA ARG A 516 21.04 11.68 14.18
C ARG A 516 20.61 11.04 15.51
N GLU A 517 21.36 11.26 16.59
CA GLU A 517 21.02 10.71 17.91
C GLU A 517 19.69 11.26 18.44
N LYS A 518 19.41 12.56 18.29
CA LYS A 518 18.12 13.14 18.69
C LYS A 518 16.95 12.54 17.92
N VAL A 519 17.12 12.30 16.62
CA VAL A 519 16.11 11.62 15.80
C VAL A 519 15.91 10.18 16.29
N ILE A 520 16.99 9.41 16.54
CA ILE A 520 16.89 8.04 17.09
C ILE A 520 16.13 8.04 18.42
N GLN A 521 16.42 8.97 19.32
CA GLN A 521 15.72 9.07 20.60
C GLN A 521 14.23 9.37 20.43
N LYS A 522 13.85 10.19 19.44
CA LYS A 522 12.43 10.44 19.11
C LYS A 522 11.77 9.20 18.51
N ILE A 523 12.44 8.46 17.64
CA ILE A 523 11.96 7.17 17.14
C ILE A 523 11.70 6.19 18.30
N LEU A 524 12.64 6.08 19.23
CA LEU A 524 12.49 5.22 20.42
C LEU A 524 11.35 5.69 21.34
N HIS A 525 11.14 7.00 21.46
CA HIS A 525 10.00 7.55 22.17
C HIS A 525 8.66 7.15 21.52
N VAL A 526 8.56 7.20 20.19
CA VAL A 526 7.38 6.73 19.45
C VAL A 526 7.20 5.21 19.59
N ALA A 527 8.28 4.43 19.47
CA ALA A 527 8.27 2.96 19.58
C ALA A 527 7.73 2.46 20.92
N ARG A 528 8.00 3.18 22.01
CA ARG A 528 7.48 2.85 23.35
C ARG A 528 5.95 2.99 23.44
N ASN A 529 5.33 3.74 22.53
CA ASN A 529 3.90 4.03 22.55
C ASN A 529 3.12 3.36 21.43
N PHE A 530 3.76 3.15 20.28
CA PHE A 530 3.19 2.53 19.10
C PHE A 530 4.01 1.31 18.70
N PRO A 531 3.47 0.08 18.85
CA PRO A 531 4.16 -1.15 18.45
C PRO A 531 4.36 -1.27 16.93
N ILE A 532 3.77 -0.38 16.13
CA ILE A 532 3.93 -0.33 14.69
C ILE A 532 4.27 1.12 14.31
N ILE A 533 5.40 1.33 13.63
CA ILE A 533 5.81 2.65 13.14
C ILE A 533 5.92 2.58 11.62
N ARG A 534 5.25 3.52 10.95
CA ARG A 534 5.42 3.78 9.51
C ARG A 534 6.33 4.98 9.32
N PHE A 535 7.52 4.78 8.78
CA PHE A 535 8.45 5.85 8.45
C PHE A 535 8.12 6.45 7.08
N ASP A 536 7.90 7.77 7.06
CA ASP A 536 7.71 8.57 5.85
C ASP A 536 9.02 8.83 5.12
N ALA A 537 8.97 8.78 3.78
CA ALA A 537 10.06 9.06 2.86
C ALA A 537 11.39 8.40 3.27
N ALA A 538 11.35 7.17 3.77
CA ALA A 538 12.49 6.55 4.44
C ALA A 538 13.74 6.47 3.53
N MET A 539 13.54 6.35 2.21
CA MET A 539 14.61 6.31 1.23
C MET A 539 15.52 7.54 1.23
N VAL A 540 15.03 8.74 1.59
CA VAL A 540 15.87 9.94 1.57
C VAL A 540 16.96 9.94 2.65
N LEU A 541 16.77 9.12 3.69
CA LEU A 541 17.71 8.96 4.80
C LEU A 541 18.69 7.80 4.65
N ALA A 542 18.63 7.05 3.54
CA ALA A 542 19.70 6.14 3.22
C ALA A 542 20.99 6.94 2.94
N LYS A 543 22.15 6.49 3.43
CA LYS A 543 23.43 7.19 3.32
C LYS A 543 23.75 7.65 1.88
N LYS A 544 23.49 6.80 0.89
CA LYS A 544 23.67 7.13 -0.53
C LYS A 544 22.81 8.31 -0.99
N HIS A 545 21.59 8.46 -0.45
CA HIS A 545 20.66 9.53 -0.79
C HIS A 545 20.90 10.80 0.00
N ILE A 546 21.30 10.70 1.27
CA ILE A 546 21.83 11.85 2.02
C ILE A 546 22.96 12.51 1.23
N ARG A 547 23.88 11.70 0.69
CA ARG A 547 24.95 12.18 -0.20
C ARG A 547 24.39 12.80 -1.48
N ARG A 548 23.59 12.05 -2.24
CA ARG A 548 23.04 12.50 -3.53
C ARG A 548 22.31 13.85 -3.42
N LEU A 549 21.48 14.01 -2.39
CA LEU A 549 20.61 15.17 -2.21
C LEU A 549 21.34 16.36 -1.60
N TRP A 550 22.06 16.15 -0.50
CA TRP A 550 22.53 17.25 0.34
C TRP A 550 24.04 17.50 0.27
N TYR A 551 24.84 16.49 -0.09
CA TYR A 551 26.31 16.54 -0.12
C TYR A 551 26.86 15.79 -1.34
N PRO A 552 26.56 16.23 -2.57
CA PRO A 552 26.96 15.53 -3.80
C PRO A 552 28.48 15.40 -3.92
N ALA A 553 28.95 14.50 -4.78
CA ALA A 553 30.38 14.43 -5.07
C ALA A 553 30.79 15.55 -6.03
N PRO A 554 32.00 16.13 -5.91
CA PRO A 554 32.48 17.11 -6.87
C PRO A 554 32.43 16.56 -8.31
N GLY A 555 31.78 17.29 -9.22
CA GLY A 555 31.63 16.92 -10.63
C GLY A 555 30.37 16.08 -10.95
N SER A 556 29.53 15.75 -9.97
CA SER A 556 28.26 15.03 -10.22
C SER A 556 27.05 15.93 -10.46
N GLY A 557 27.09 17.20 -10.04
CA GLY A 557 25.94 18.11 -9.90
C GLY A 557 25.17 17.88 -8.59
N GLY A 558 24.32 18.84 -8.23
CA GLY A 558 23.38 18.75 -7.09
C GLY A 558 21.96 18.41 -7.53
N ASP A 559 21.24 17.57 -6.77
CA ASP A 559 19.80 17.34 -6.95
C ASP A 559 18.96 18.44 -6.30
N ILE A 560 19.52 19.11 -5.28
CA ILE A 560 18.90 20.25 -4.62
C ILE A 560 19.67 21.51 -5.02
N ALA A 561 18.95 22.53 -5.47
CA ALA A 561 19.57 23.78 -5.89
C ALA A 561 20.40 24.40 -4.75
N SER A 562 21.54 25.01 -5.09
CA SER A 562 22.61 25.52 -4.22
C SER A 562 23.40 24.48 -3.42
N ARG A 563 23.09 23.18 -3.49
CA ARG A 563 23.83 22.16 -2.72
C ARG A 563 25.12 21.68 -3.37
N SER A 564 25.30 21.88 -4.67
CA SER A 564 26.57 21.62 -5.37
C SER A 564 27.77 22.32 -4.72
N CYS A 565 27.59 23.54 -4.18
CA CYS A 565 28.67 24.27 -3.51
C CYS A 565 29.10 23.69 -2.15
N TYR A 566 28.35 22.71 -1.62
CA TYR A 566 28.67 21.96 -0.40
C TYR A 566 29.08 20.51 -0.69
N ALA A 567 29.57 20.24 -1.91
CA ALA A 567 30.03 18.92 -2.33
C ALA A 567 31.15 18.39 -1.41
N LEU A 568 31.13 17.08 -1.14
CA LEU A 568 32.11 16.39 -0.30
C LEU A 568 32.76 15.24 -1.07
N SER A 569 34.04 14.98 -0.79
CA SER A 569 34.68 13.76 -1.29
C SER A 569 34.00 12.52 -0.70
N ILE A 570 34.15 11.37 -1.36
CA ILE A 570 33.60 10.11 -0.85
C ILE A 570 34.19 9.82 0.54
N GLU A 571 35.49 9.96 0.69
CA GLU A 571 36.22 9.68 1.93
C GLU A 571 35.77 10.61 3.08
N GLU A 572 35.57 11.89 2.80
CA GLU A 572 35.11 12.86 3.80
C GLU A 572 33.67 12.60 4.24
N PHE A 573 32.80 12.27 3.28
CA PHE A 573 31.42 11.91 3.56
C PHE A 573 31.34 10.64 4.41
N GLU A 574 32.02 9.56 3.98
CA GLU A 574 32.09 8.28 4.70
C GLU A 574 32.62 8.46 6.13
N LYS A 575 33.58 9.38 6.36
CA LYS A 575 34.09 9.67 7.70
C LYS A 575 33.06 10.34 8.61
N ARG A 576 32.15 11.16 8.08
CA ARG A 576 31.13 11.89 8.86
C ARG A 576 29.88 11.06 9.14
N ILE A 577 29.57 10.11 8.26
CA ILE A 577 28.49 9.14 8.42
C ILE A 577 29.05 7.72 8.22
N PRO A 578 29.78 7.16 9.19
CA PRO A 578 30.46 5.87 9.02
C PRO A 578 29.46 4.73 8.82
N GLU A 579 28.41 4.70 9.64
CA GLU A 579 27.36 3.69 9.62
C GLU A 579 26.11 4.18 8.90
N GLU A 580 25.30 3.23 8.45
CA GLU A 580 24.00 3.50 7.85
C GLU A 580 22.97 3.85 8.92
N PHE A 581 22.31 5.01 8.79
CA PHE A 581 21.39 5.53 9.80
C PHE A 581 20.28 4.54 10.16
N TRP A 582 19.66 3.94 9.14
CA TRP A 582 18.57 2.99 9.36
C TRP A 582 19.02 1.70 10.02
N ARG A 583 20.25 1.24 9.73
CA ARG A 583 20.83 0.07 10.38
C ARG A 583 20.95 0.32 11.89
N GLU A 584 21.46 1.50 12.25
CA GLU A 584 21.56 1.92 13.66
C GLU A 584 20.17 2.01 14.32
N VAL A 585 19.19 2.62 13.66
CA VAL A 585 17.79 2.69 14.17
C VAL A 585 17.24 1.29 14.44
N VAL A 586 17.37 0.36 13.50
CA VAL A 586 16.84 -0.99 13.65
C VAL A 586 17.52 -1.73 14.80
N ASP A 587 18.85 -1.62 14.93
CA ASP A 587 19.60 -2.27 16.01
C ASP A 587 19.25 -1.70 17.39
N ARG A 588 19.11 -0.37 17.49
CA ARG A 588 18.68 0.32 18.70
C ARG A 588 17.24 -0.06 19.07
N CYS A 589 16.31 -0.09 18.12
CA CYS A 589 14.93 -0.54 18.36
C CYS A 589 14.88 -2.01 18.80
N ALA A 590 15.65 -2.90 18.17
CA ALA A 590 15.71 -4.31 18.56
C ALA A 590 16.21 -4.51 20.00
N LYS A 591 17.07 -3.61 20.49
CA LYS A 591 17.60 -3.66 21.86
C LYS A 591 16.71 -2.95 22.89
N GLU A 592 16.16 -1.80 22.55
CA GLU A 592 15.47 -0.90 23.49
C GLU A 592 13.94 -0.94 23.41
N ALA A 593 13.39 -1.39 22.27
CA ALA A 593 11.96 -1.51 22.01
C ALA A 593 11.63 -2.75 21.15
N PRO A 594 11.98 -3.98 21.60
CA PRO A 594 12.01 -5.20 20.77
C PRO A 594 10.65 -5.70 20.27
N ASP A 595 9.54 -5.13 20.73
CA ASP A 595 8.17 -5.47 20.27
C ASP A 595 7.62 -4.44 19.27
N THR A 596 8.52 -3.77 18.54
CA THR A 596 8.18 -2.74 17.55
C THR A 596 8.39 -3.24 16.13
N LEU A 597 7.32 -3.22 15.32
CA LEU A 597 7.40 -3.42 13.88
C LEU A 597 7.75 -2.09 13.20
N LEU A 598 8.81 -2.12 12.40
CA LEU A 598 9.30 -0.97 11.63
C LEU A 598 8.94 -1.15 10.16
N LEU A 599 8.13 -0.24 9.65
CA LEU A 599 7.65 -0.20 8.28
C LEU A 599 8.28 1.00 7.58
N ALA A 600 8.94 0.78 6.45
CA ALA A 600 9.50 1.84 5.62
C ALA A 600 8.61 2.14 4.42
N GLU A 601 8.23 3.40 4.24
CA GLU A 601 7.87 3.89 2.92
C GLU A 601 9.17 4.19 2.17
N ALA A 602 9.58 3.28 1.30
CA ALA A 602 10.77 3.45 0.48
C ALA A 602 10.44 3.10 -0.97
N PHE A 603 10.89 3.95 -1.88
CA PHE A 603 10.79 3.75 -3.33
C PHE A 603 12.19 3.70 -3.95
N TRP A 604 12.28 3.85 -5.27
CA TRP A 604 13.53 3.88 -6.04
C TRP A 604 14.30 2.54 -6.05
N MET A 605 13.57 1.42 -6.10
CA MET A 605 14.15 0.07 -6.19
C MET A 605 15.00 -0.31 -4.97
N MET A 606 14.69 0.29 -3.82
CA MET A 606 15.40 0.08 -2.57
C MET A 606 14.68 -0.89 -1.63
N GLU A 607 13.53 -1.42 -2.03
CA GLU A 607 12.67 -2.25 -1.20
C GLU A 607 13.48 -3.44 -0.63
N GLY A 608 14.18 -4.17 -1.50
CA GLY A 608 15.08 -5.25 -1.11
C GLY A 608 16.22 -4.79 -0.19
N TYR A 609 16.81 -3.62 -0.42
CA TYR A 609 17.88 -3.05 0.41
C TYR A 609 17.38 -2.73 1.83
N PHE A 610 16.21 -2.10 1.96
CA PHE A 610 15.62 -1.74 3.25
C PHE A 610 15.33 -2.96 4.12
N VAL A 611 14.81 -4.03 3.54
CA VAL A 611 14.44 -5.21 4.32
C VAL A 611 15.61 -6.16 4.54
N ARG A 612 16.42 -6.40 3.51
CA ARG A 612 17.51 -7.39 3.56
C ARG A 612 18.76 -6.84 4.22
N THR A 613 19.16 -5.60 3.92
CA THR A 613 20.43 -5.04 4.39
C THR A 613 20.22 -4.11 5.59
N LEU A 614 19.25 -3.20 5.51
CA LEU A 614 18.96 -2.27 6.61
C LEU A 614 18.16 -2.91 7.76
N GLY A 615 17.48 -4.02 7.49
CA GLY A 615 16.75 -4.79 8.50
C GLY A 615 15.37 -4.24 8.86
N MET A 616 14.75 -3.40 8.03
CA MET A 616 13.36 -3.02 8.23
C MET A 616 12.46 -4.26 8.20
N HIS A 617 11.44 -4.28 9.07
CA HIS A 617 10.52 -5.41 9.12
C HIS A 617 9.65 -5.44 7.87
N ARG A 618 9.17 -4.28 7.43
CA ARG A 618 8.27 -4.14 6.29
C ARG A 618 8.68 -2.98 5.38
N VAL A 619 8.39 -3.08 4.09
CA VAL A 619 8.62 -2.01 3.10
C VAL A 619 7.47 -1.96 2.10
N TYR A 620 7.10 -0.77 1.63
CA TYR A 620 6.04 -0.61 0.63
C TYR A 620 6.37 -1.36 -0.67
N ASN A 621 5.36 -2.04 -1.23
CA ASN A 621 5.45 -2.67 -2.54
C ASN A 621 4.64 -1.85 -3.55
N SER A 622 5.29 -0.81 -4.09
CA SER A 622 4.69 0.07 -5.09
C SER A 622 4.35 -0.66 -6.40
N ALA A 623 5.08 -1.74 -6.73
CA ALA A 623 4.83 -2.57 -7.90
C ALA A 623 3.46 -3.26 -7.82
N PHE A 624 3.04 -3.73 -6.64
CA PHE A 624 1.72 -4.36 -6.44
C PHE A 624 0.59 -3.46 -6.96
N MET A 625 0.50 -2.23 -6.45
CA MET A 625 -0.59 -1.33 -6.83
C MET A 625 -0.48 -0.88 -8.28
N ASN A 626 0.71 -0.38 -8.69
CA ASN A 626 0.86 0.27 -9.99
C ASN A 626 0.76 -0.71 -11.16
N MET A 627 1.41 -1.88 -11.08
CA MET A 627 1.39 -2.85 -12.18
C MET A 627 0.01 -3.51 -12.30
N LEU A 628 -0.63 -3.89 -11.18
CA LEU A 628 -1.94 -4.54 -11.22
C LEU A 628 -3.06 -3.58 -11.64
N LYS A 629 -2.98 -2.30 -11.28
CA LYS A 629 -3.89 -1.25 -11.76
C LYS A 629 -3.83 -1.14 -13.29
N LYS A 630 -2.62 -1.09 -13.84
CA LYS A 630 -2.34 -0.97 -15.28
C LYS A 630 -2.42 -2.30 -16.05
N GLU A 631 -2.71 -3.42 -15.37
CA GLU A 631 -2.73 -4.78 -15.95
C GLU A 631 -1.39 -5.19 -16.59
N GLU A 632 -0.28 -4.68 -16.06
CA GLU A 632 1.08 -5.08 -16.41
C GLU A 632 1.44 -6.43 -15.74
N ASN A 633 0.58 -7.43 -15.95
CA ASN A 633 0.58 -8.68 -15.21
C ASN A 633 1.89 -9.45 -15.36
N ALA A 634 2.46 -9.46 -16.58
CA ALA A 634 3.77 -10.07 -16.85
C ALA A 634 4.89 -9.44 -16.01
N LYS A 635 4.95 -8.09 -15.93
CA LYS A 635 5.96 -7.38 -15.10
C LYS A 635 5.82 -7.74 -13.63
N TYR A 636 4.59 -7.83 -13.11
CA TYR A 636 4.37 -8.14 -11.71
C TYR A 636 4.67 -9.61 -11.39
N ARG A 637 4.31 -10.55 -12.28
CA ARG A 637 4.69 -11.96 -12.15
C ARG A 637 6.21 -12.14 -12.16
N GLU A 638 6.90 -11.49 -13.08
CA GLU A 638 8.37 -11.48 -13.14
C GLU A 638 8.98 -10.91 -11.86
N THR A 639 8.40 -9.84 -11.31
CA THR A 639 8.80 -9.26 -10.02
C THR A 639 8.71 -10.26 -8.87
N ILE A 640 7.62 -11.05 -8.79
CA ILE A 640 7.48 -12.10 -7.77
C ILE A 640 8.50 -13.22 -8.01
N LYS A 641 8.65 -13.69 -9.26
CA LYS A 641 9.62 -14.74 -9.61
C LYS A 641 11.04 -14.34 -9.26
N ASN A 642 11.47 -13.14 -9.65
CA ASN A 642 12.79 -12.58 -9.32
C ASN A 642 12.99 -12.48 -7.81
N THR A 643 11.94 -12.13 -7.05
CA THR A 643 12.02 -12.07 -5.58
C THR A 643 12.19 -13.47 -4.98
N LEU A 644 11.41 -14.46 -5.43
CA LEU A 644 11.48 -15.85 -4.97
C LEU A 644 12.82 -16.50 -5.33
N GLU A 645 13.30 -16.28 -6.55
CA GLU A 645 14.60 -16.75 -7.01
C GLU A 645 15.74 -16.01 -6.34
N PHE A 646 15.56 -14.77 -5.88
CA PHE A 646 16.57 -14.01 -5.14
C PHE A 646 16.64 -14.43 -3.66
N ASP A 647 15.59 -14.16 -2.89
CA ASP A 647 15.42 -14.57 -1.50
C ASP A 647 13.92 -14.44 -1.12
N PRO A 648 13.18 -15.55 -0.93
CA PRO A 648 11.76 -15.52 -0.59
C PRO A 648 11.43 -14.70 0.67
N GLU A 649 12.39 -14.52 1.57
CA GLU A 649 12.23 -13.70 2.78
C GLU A 649 11.90 -12.23 2.47
N VAL A 650 12.28 -11.73 1.30
CA VAL A 650 11.94 -10.37 0.85
C VAL A 650 10.43 -10.26 0.58
N LEU A 651 9.81 -11.29 -0.03
CA LEU A 651 8.37 -11.30 -0.34
C LEU A 651 7.51 -11.18 0.92
N ARG A 652 7.92 -11.84 2.03
CA ARG A 652 7.24 -11.75 3.34
C ARG A 652 7.21 -10.32 3.90
N ARG A 653 8.12 -9.46 3.45
CA ARG A 653 8.32 -8.12 4.02
C ARG A 653 7.68 -7.01 3.21
N TYR A 654 7.08 -7.32 2.07
CA TYR A 654 6.33 -6.34 1.30
C TYR A 654 5.03 -5.96 1.99
N VAL A 655 4.71 -4.67 1.95
CA VAL A 655 3.38 -4.14 2.28
C VAL A 655 2.62 -4.03 0.97
N ASN A 656 1.61 -4.87 0.81
CA ASN A 656 0.74 -4.87 -0.36
C ASN A 656 -0.49 -3.99 -0.04
N PHE A 657 -0.79 -3.04 -0.91
CA PHE A 657 -1.88 -2.09 -0.73
C PHE A 657 -2.54 -1.75 -2.07
N MET A 658 -3.82 -1.40 -2.04
CA MET A 658 -4.58 -0.90 -3.21
C MET A 658 -4.61 0.62 -3.27
N ASN A 659 -4.42 1.29 -2.14
CA ASN A 659 -4.18 2.72 -2.07
C ASN A 659 -3.46 3.05 -0.76
N ASN A 660 -2.85 4.22 -0.72
CA ASN A 660 -2.32 4.83 0.49
C ASN A 660 -2.86 6.29 0.54
N PRO A 661 -2.48 7.10 1.55
CA PRO A 661 -2.97 8.48 1.67
C PRO A 661 -2.60 9.42 0.51
N ASP A 662 -1.49 9.16 -0.19
CA ASP A 662 -0.99 10.01 -1.26
C ASP A 662 -1.54 9.63 -2.65
N GLU A 663 -2.09 8.42 -2.75
CA GLU A 663 -2.64 7.83 -3.98
C GLU A 663 -4.16 8.04 -4.11
N GLU A 664 -4.70 7.82 -5.31
CA GLU A 664 -6.15 7.82 -5.52
C GLU A 664 -6.83 6.68 -4.74
N THR A 665 -8.12 6.86 -4.40
CA THR A 665 -8.88 5.88 -3.62
C THR A 665 -8.97 4.53 -4.34
N ALA A 666 -9.05 3.42 -3.59
CA ALA A 666 -9.08 2.09 -4.18
C ALA A 666 -10.22 1.89 -5.20
N ILE A 667 -11.40 2.50 -4.96
CA ILE A 667 -12.50 2.49 -5.93
C ILE A 667 -12.17 3.29 -7.18
N ALA A 668 -11.56 4.47 -7.05
CA ALA A 668 -11.15 5.25 -8.23
C ALA A 668 -10.12 4.51 -9.09
N GLN A 669 -9.28 3.68 -8.47
CA GLN A 669 -8.23 2.93 -9.16
C GLN A 669 -8.70 1.59 -9.74
N PHE A 670 -9.58 0.86 -9.06
CA PHE A 670 -9.93 -0.53 -9.41
C PHE A 670 -11.44 -0.78 -9.60
N GLY A 671 -12.29 0.23 -9.39
CA GLY A 671 -13.75 0.10 -9.38
C GLY A 671 -14.27 -0.59 -8.11
N ASP A 672 -15.51 -1.07 -8.16
CA ASP A 672 -16.22 -1.79 -7.09
C ASP A 672 -16.64 -3.22 -7.50
N GLY A 673 -16.19 -3.67 -8.67
CA GLY A 673 -16.50 -4.97 -9.27
C GLY A 673 -15.44 -6.05 -9.01
N ASP A 674 -15.38 -7.05 -9.89
CA ASP A 674 -14.55 -8.24 -9.69
C ASP A 674 -13.04 -7.96 -9.75
N LYS A 675 -12.58 -6.95 -10.51
CA LYS A 675 -11.18 -6.51 -10.50
C LYS A 675 -10.76 -6.06 -9.09
N TYR A 676 -11.57 -5.22 -8.44
CA TYR A 676 -11.32 -4.77 -7.07
C TYR A 676 -11.16 -5.96 -6.11
N PHE A 677 -12.11 -6.90 -6.11
CA PHE A 677 -12.09 -8.05 -5.18
C PHE A 677 -10.99 -9.06 -5.51
N GLY A 678 -10.65 -9.22 -6.79
CA GLY A 678 -9.51 -10.01 -7.22
C GLY A 678 -8.18 -9.50 -6.69
N ILE A 679 -7.91 -8.20 -6.84
CA ILE A 679 -6.71 -7.55 -6.29
C ILE A 679 -6.73 -7.56 -4.76
N CYS A 680 -7.89 -7.31 -4.13
CA CYS A 680 -8.02 -7.38 -2.67
C CYS A 680 -7.77 -8.81 -2.15
N THR A 681 -8.13 -9.84 -2.92
CA THR A 681 -7.82 -11.25 -2.60
C THR A 681 -6.32 -11.51 -2.69
N MET A 682 -5.65 -11.06 -3.75
CA MET A 682 -4.17 -11.13 -3.84
C MET A 682 -3.50 -10.44 -2.64
N MET A 683 -3.96 -9.23 -2.30
CA MET A 683 -3.43 -8.46 -1.17
C MET A 683 -3.58 -9.24 0.14
N SER A 684 -4.73 -9.90 0.35
CA SER A 684 -5.08 -10.60 1.59
C SER A 684 -4.43 -11.98 1.73
N ALA A 685 -4.20 -12.67 0.61
CA ALA A 685 -3.83 -14.08 0.59
C ALA A 685 -2.45 -14.38 -0.02
N MET A 686 -1.65 -13.35 -0.30
CA MET A 686 -0.21 -13.48 -0.57
C MET A 686 0.61 -13.26 0.73
N PRO A 687 1.88 -13.74 0.78
CA PRO A 687 2.81 -13.31 1.81
C PRO A 687 3.05 -11.80 1.76
N GLY A 688 3.36 -11.21 2.92
CA GLY A 688 3.48 -9.75 3.08
C GLY A 688 2.50 -9.17 4.10
N LEU A 689 2.43 -7.85 4.21
CA LEU A 689 1.48 -7.16 5.06
C LEU A 689 0.34 -6.60 4.16
N PRO A 690 -0.91 -7.05 4.29
CA PRO A 690 -2.06 -6.38 3.69
C PRO A 690 -2.35 -5.06 4.41
N MET A 691 -2.37 -3.96 3.66
CA MET A 691 -2.73 -2.64 4.17
C MET A 691 -3.94 -2.08 3.43
N PHE A 692 -5.01 -1.80 4.18
CA PHE A 692 -6.23 -1.15 3.71
C PHE A 692 -6.13 0.36 3.89
N GLY A 693 -6.49 1.11 2.84
CA GLY A 693 -6.54 2.57 2.89
C GLY A 693 -7.78 3.12 3.59
N HIS A 694 -7.75 4.42 3.93
CA HIS A 694 -8.91 5.11 4.49
C HIS A 694 -10.07 5.09 3.50
N GLY A 695 -11.27 4.73 3.96
CA GLY A 695 -12.49 4.66 3.13
C GLY A 695 -12.60 3.43 2.22
N GLN A 696 -11.60 2.53 2.20
CA GLN A 696 -11.58 1.38 1.29
C GLN A 696 -12.68 0.35 1.59
N LEU A 697 -12.99 0.09 2.87
CA LEU A 697 -14.06 -0.85 3.24
C LEU A 697 -15.44 -0.23 3.01
N GLU A 698 -15.54 1.08 3.23
CA GLU A 698 -16.77 1.85 3.10
C GLU A 698 -17.11 2.19 1.64
N GLY A 699 -16.11 2.19 0.76
CA GLY A 699 -16.24 2.57 -0.64
C GLY A 699 -16.29 4.07 -0.87
N PHE A 700 -15.56 4.85 -0.08
CA PHE A 700 -15.48 6.31 -0.25
C PHE A 700 -14.61 6.68 -1.45
N THR A 701 -15.02 7.73 -2.16
CA THR A 701 -14.36 8.21 -3.38
C THR A 701 -13.51 9.45 -3.14
N GLU A 702 -13.75 10.19 -2.06
CA GLU A 702 -12.96 11.37 -1.72
C GLU A 702 -11.53 11.00 -1.27
N LYS A 703 -10.54 11.64 -1.90
CA LYS A 703 -9.14 11.58 -1.50
C LYS A 703 -8.85 12.70 -0.52
N TYR A 704 -8.15 12.38 0.56
CA TYR A 704 -7.83 13.34 1.61
C TYR A 704 -6.33 13.66 1.61
N GLY A 705 -6.00 14.93 1.39
CA GLY A 705 -4.67 15.44 1.67
C GLY A 705 -4.38 15.51 3.18
N MET A 706 -3.12 15.76 3.53
CA MET A 706 -2.64 15.78 4.92
C MET A 706 -3.19 16.96 5.74
N GLU A 707 -3.86 17.92 5.10
CA GLU A 707 -4.46 19.12 5.65
C GLU A 707 -5.96 19.01 5.95
N TYR A 708 -6.61 17.91 5.61
CA TYR A 708 -8.06 17.79 5.76
C TYR A 708 -8.47 17.61 7.23
N ARG A 709 -9.48 18.38 7.67
CA ARG A 709 -10.09 18.26 9.01
C ARG A 709 -11.34 17.39 9.04
N ARG A 710 -12.05 17.30 7.92
CA ARG A 710 -13.33 16.59 7.77
C ARG A 710 -13.51 16.18 6.32
N ALA A 711 -14.45 15.28 6.07
CA ALA A 711 -14.88 15.01 4.71
C ALA A 711 -15.66 16.21 4.16
N TYR A 712 -15.40 16.60 2.91
CA TYR A 712 -16.21 17.62 2.23
C TYR A 712 -17.39 17.01 1.50
N LYS A 713 -17.26 15.75 1.06
CA LYS A 713 -18.38 14.96 0.56
C LYS A 713 -19.10 14.27 1.72
N ASP A 714 -20.42 14.23 1.63
CA ASP A 714 -21.26 13.46 2.54
C ASP A 714 -21.53 12.08 1.92
N GLU A 715 -20.50 11.22 1.94
CA GLU A 715 -20.57 9.88 1.35
C GLU A 715 -21.19 8.87 2.33
N THR A 716 -22.13 8.06 1.85
CA THR A 716 -22.68 6.94 2.61
C THR A 716 -21.94 5.64 2.26
N VAL A 717 -21.83 4.72 3.22
CA VAL A 717 -21.23 3.40 3.01
C VAL A 717 -21.89 2.65 1.84
N ASN A 718 -21.08 2.17 0.89
CA ASN A 718 -21.53 1.27 -0.16
C ASN A 718 -21.82 -0.12 0.43
N ARG A 719 -23.09 -0.37 0.76
CA ARG A 719 -23.52 -1.64 1.38
C ARG A 719 -23.18 -2.86 0.51
N GLY A 720 -23.29 -2.75 -0.81
CA GLY A 720 -22.99 -3.87 -1.72
C GLY A 720 -21.52 -4.27 -1.66
N LEU A 721 -20.62 -3.29 -1.71
CA LEU A 721 -19.17 -3.51 -1.56
C LEU A 721 -18.83 -4.11 -0.18
N LEU A 722 -19.41 -3.56 0.90
CA LEU A 722 -19.14 -4.03 2.26
C LEU A 722 -19.62 -5.46 2.50
N GLU A 723 -20.79 -5.84 2.00
CA GLU A 723 -21.28 -7.22 2.11
C GLU A 723 -20.41 -8.21 1.31
N ARG A 724 -19.89 -7.79 0.15
CA ARG A 724 -18.90 -8.59 -0.58
C ARG A 724 -17.58 -8.72 0.19
N HIS A 725 -17.08 -7.66 0.84
CA HIS A 725 -15.92 -7.76 1.74
C HIS A 725 -16.13 -8.78 2.86
N LYS A 726 -17.30 -8.75 3.52
CA LYS A 726 -17.66 -9.72 4.56
C LYS A 726 -17.65 -11.16 4.05
N LYS A 727 -18.13 -11.39 2.82
CA LYS A 727 -18.23 -12.73 2.22
C LYS A 727 -16.90 -13.24 1.64
N GLU A 728 -16.16 -12.38 0.95
CA GLU A 728 -15.02 -12.76 0.11
C GLU A 728 -13.68 -12.50 0.80
N ILE A 729 -13.52 -11.39 1.53
CA ILE A 729 -12.21 -10.92 2.02
C ILE A 729 -12.00 -11.18 3.51
N PHE A 730 -12.96 -10.84 4.38
CA PHE A 730 -12.79 -10.98 5.83
C PHE A 730 -12.45 -12.41 6.28
N PRO A 731 -13.00 -13.49 5.66
CA PRO A 731 -12.58 -14.85 5.98
C PRO A 731 -11.08 -15.11 5.71
N LEU A 732 -10.51 -14.48 4.68
CA LEU A 732 -9.08 -14.57 4.36
C LEU A 732 -8.23 -13.87 5.42
N LEU A 733 -8.64 -12.66 5.82
CA LEU A 733 -7.94 -11.89 6.86
C LEU A 733 -7.93 -12.62 8.20
N LYS A 734 -9.04 -13.27 8.58
CA LYS A 734 -9.11 -14.09 9.81
C LYS A 734 -8.24 -15.35 9.76
N ARG A 735 -7.88 -15.82 8.57
CA ARG A 735 -6.99 -16.97 8.34
C ARG A 735 -5.61 -16.55 7.81
N ARG A 736 -5.18 -15.34 8.17
CA ARG A 736 -3.92 -14.74 7.70
C ARG A 736 -2.71 -15.66 7.88
N HIS A 737 -2.71 -16.50 8.93
CA HIS A 737 -1.64 -17.44 9.27
C HIS A 737 -1.34 -18.47 8.18
N ILE A 738 -2.34 -18.83 7.36
CA ILE A 738 -2.17 -19.74 6.22
C ILE A 738 -1.33 -19.09 5.12
N PHE A 739 -1.44 -17.77 4.96
CA PHE A 739 -0.86 -17.07 3.82
C PHE A 739 0.41 -16.28 4.14
N SER A 740 0.73 -16.05 5.42
CA SER A 740 1.76 -15.08 5.83
C SER A 740 3.18 -15.58 5.65
N GLY A 741 3.35 -16.91 5.70
CA GLY A 741 4.63 -17.58 5.52
C GLY A 741 5.04 -17.68 4.05
N VAL A 742 6.36 -17.70 3.82
CA VAL A 742 6.98 -17.90 2.49
C VAL A 742 7.59 -19.30 2.35
N GLU A 743 7.73 -20.03 3.46
CA GLU A 743 8.41 -21.32 3.55
C GLU A 743 7.75 -22.37 2.63
N LYS A 744 6.41 -22.36 2.59
CA LYS A 744 5.57 -23.25 1.78
C LYS A 744 4.77 -22.52 0.71
N PHE A 745 5.08 -21.25 0.46
CA PHE A 745 4.49 -20.50 -0.64
C PHE A 745 5.07 -20.99 -1.97
N ARG A 746 4.21 -21.39 -2.91
CA ARG A 746 4.61 -21.81 -4.25
C ARG A 746 3.79 -21.06 -5.29
N LEU A 747 4.46 -20.26 -6.11
CA LEU A 747 3.87 -19.64 -7.30
C LEU A 747 3.90 -20.64 -8.47
N PHE A 748 2.84 -20.70 -9.27
CA PHE A 748 2.76 -21.57 -10.45
C PHE A 748 2.59 -20.77 -11.74
N ASP A 749 3.13 -21.32 -12.83
CA ASP A 749 2.82 -20.89 -14.18
C ASP A 749 1.52 -21.56 -14.65
N PHE A 750 0.62 -20.75 -15.20
CA PHE A 750 -0.67 -21.21 -15.71
C PHE A 750 -0.55 -21.50 -17.21
N TRP A 751 -0.44 -22.78 -17.54
CA TRP A 751 -0.13 -23.24 -18.89
C TRP A 751 -1.38 -23.43 -19.74
N ASN A 752 -1.39 -22.86 -20.93
CA ASN A 752 -2.38 -23.13 -21.96
C ASN A 752 -1.68 -23.38 -23.29
N GLU A 753 -1.91 -24.55 -23.90
CA GLU A 753 -1.37 -24.92 -25.22
C GLU A 753 0.15 -24.67 -25.39
N GLY A 754 0.94 -24.89 -24.34
CA GLY A 754 2.40 -24.72 -24.36
C GLY A 754 2.90 -23.29 -24.13
N ASN A 755 2.01 -22.33 -23.87
CA ASN A 755 2.36 -20.98 -23.45
C ASN A 755 1.91 -20.71 -22.01
N VAL A 756 2.64 -19.85 -21.30
CA VAL A 756 2.23 -19.36 -19.98
C VAL A 756 1.28 -18.17 -20.18
N ASN A 757 0.11 -18.23 -19.56
CA ASN A 757 -0.80 -17.09 -19.50
C ASN A 757 -0.40 -16.18 -18.33
N GLU A 758 0.25 -15.07 -18.65
CA GLU A 758 0.75 -14.11 -17.66
C GLU A 758 -0.36 -13.32 -16.95
N ASN A 759 -1.62 -13.39 -17.40
CA ASN A 759 -2.74 -12.71 -16.74
C ASN A 759 -3.26 -13.49 -15.52
N VAL A 760 -2.91 -14.78 -15.39
CA VAL A 760 -3.44 -15.65 -14.33
C VAL A 760 -2.42 -15.89 -13.24
N PHE A 761 -2.66 -15.34 -12.06
CA PHE A 761 -1.88 -15.57 -10.85
C PHE A 761 -2.37 -16.82 -10.13
N VAL A 762 -1.44 -17.74 -9.85
CA VAL A 762 -1.75 -18.99 -9.16
C VAL A 762 -0.70 -19.29 -8.12
N TRP A 763 -1.12 -19.55 -6.89
CA TRP A 763 -0.22 -19.95 -5.83
C TRP A 763 -0.86 -20.89 -4.82
N SER A 764 -0.02 -21.69 -4.16
CA SER A 764 -0.41 -22.49 -3.01
C SER A 764 0.36 -22.08 -1.76
N ASN A 765 -0.22 -22.40 -0.60
CA ASN A 765 0.47 -22.32 0.69
C ASN A 765 0.02 -23.46 1.60
N PHE A 766 0.85 -23.80 2.57
CA PHE A 766 0.60 -24.85 3.55
C PHE A 766 1.11 -24.41 4.92
N PHE A 767 0.23 -24.46 5.92
CA PHE A 767 0.59 -24.13 7.30
C PHE A 767 -0.19 -25.03 8.26
N ASP A 768 0.51 -25.75 9.13
CA ASP A 768 -0.07 -26.59 10.19
C ASP A 768 -1.22 -27.53 9.75
N GLY A 769 -1.06 -28.18 8.59
CA GLY A 769 -2.07 -29.08 8.03
C GLY A 769 -3.16 -28.39 7.20
N GLU A 770 -3.29 -27.07 7.31
CA GLU A 770 -4.17 -26.26 6.48
C GLU A 770 -3.50 -25.96 5.12
N ARG A 771 -4.31 -25.97 4.06
CA ARG A 771 -3.87 -25.90 2.66
C ARG A 771 -4.66 -24.82 1.95
N SER A 772 -3.98 -23.98 1.18
CA SER A 772 -4.65 -23.03 0.29
C SER A 772 -4.16 -23.17 -1.14
N LEU A 773 -5.07 -23.00 -2.10
CA LEU A 773 -4.77 -22.88 -3.52
C LEU A 773 -5.64 -21.75 -4.09
N ILE A 774 -5.02 -20.75 -4.70
CA ILE A 774 -5.73 -19.55 -5.16
C ILE A 774 -5.42 -19.31 -6.63
N PHE A 775 -6.45 -18.98 -7.39
CA PHE A 775 -6.38 -18.57 -8.78
C PHE A 775 -7.00 -17.20 -8.93
N TYR A 776 -6.36 -16.33 -9.70
CA TYR A 776 -6.92 -15.03 -10.05
C TYR A 776 -6.53 -14.64 -11.48
N ASN A 777 -7.51 -14.28 -12.30
CA ASN A 777 -7.31 -13.78 -13.65
C ASN A 777 -7.40 -12.25 -13.67
N ASN A 778 -6.28 -11.52 -13.75
CA ASN A 778 -6.29 -10.05 -13.79
C ASN A 778 -6.45 -9.49 -15.22
N ALA A 779 -7.41 -10.02 -15.97
CA ALA A 779 -7.76 -9.58 -17.32
C ALA A 779 -9.25 -9.80 -17.58
N TYR A 780 -9.79 -9.13 -18.60
CA TYR A 780 -11.20 -9.26 -18.97
C TYR A 780 -11.50 -10.57 -19.72
N GLU A 781 -10.52 -11.11 -20.45
CA GLU A 781 -10.66 -12.34 -21.22
C GLU A 781 -10.75 -13.56 -20.32
N ARG A 782 -11.59 -14.53 -20.70
CA ARG A 782 -11.64 -15.85 -20.06
C ARG A 782 -10.31 -16.58 -20.25
N ALA A 783 -9.82 -17.21 -19.20
CA ALA A 783 -8.61 -18.03 -19.21
C ALA A 783 -8.92 -19.47 -18.80
N SER A 784 -8.23 -20.43 -19.40
CA SER A 784 -8.25 -21.84 -18.99
C SER A 784 -6.89 -22.47 -19.19
N GLY A 785 -6.53 -23.42 -18.34
CA GLY A 785 -5.17 -23.96 -18.34
C GLY A 785 -4.88 -24.87 -17.15
N TRP A 786 -3.64 -25.32 -17.08
CA TRP A 786 -3.15 -26.29 -16.12
C TRP A 786 -2.02 -25.72 -15.26
N ILE A 787 -1.98 -26.12 -13.99
CA ILE A 787 -0.82 -25.94 -13.12
C ILE A 787 -0.27 -27.30 -12.69
N LYS A 788 1.05 -27.47 -12.67
CA LYS A 788 1.69 -28.72 -12.22
C LYS A 788 2.99 -28.49 -11.48
N LEU A 789 3.90 -27.71 -12.05
CA LEU A 789 5.22 -27.41 -11.49
C LEU A 789 5.29 -25.93 -11.09
N SER A 790 5.85 -25.64 -9.92
CA SER A 790 6.02 -24.27 -9.45
C SER A 790 7.07 -23.52 -10.29
N ALA A 791 7.01 -22.19 -10.25
CA ALA A 791 8.16 -21.36 -10.58
C ALA A 791 9.35 -21.68 -9.66
N ALA A 792 10.56 -21.31 -10.08
CA ALA A 792 11.75 -21.51 -9.28
C ALA A 792 11.73 -20.61 -8.04
N PHE A 793 12.28 -21.12 -6.95
CA PHE A 793 12.49 -20.36 -5.72
C PHE A 793 13.79 -20.78 -5.05
N ALA A 794 14.39 -19.87 -4.29
CA ALA A 794 15.63 -20.13 -3.59
C ALA A 794 15.40 -20.80 -2.23
N LEU A 795 16.19 -21.84 -1.96
CA LEU A 795 16.28 -22.47 -0.65
C LEU A 795 17.75 -22.40 -0.17
N LYS A 796 17.95 -21.99 1.09
CA LYS A 796 19.26 -22.00 1.72
C LYS A 796 19.56 -23.41 2.22
N ASN A 797 20.68 -23.98 1.77
CA ASN A 797 21.14 -25.29 2.22
C ASN A 797 21.80 -25.22 3.61
N ALA A 798 22.21 -26.36 4.17
CA ALA A 798 22.86 -26.41 5.50
C ALA A 798 24.18 -25.62 5.61
N LYS A 799 24.80 -25.26 4.48
CA LYS A 799 25.99 -24.41 4.39
C LYS A 799 25.66 -22.93 4.15
N ASN A 800 24.38 -22.57 4.19
CA ASN A 800 23.84 -21.26 3.85
C ASN A 800 24.09 -20.82 2.39
N GLU A 801 24.36 -21.79 1.50
CA GLU A 801 24.44 -21.54 0.07
C GLU A 801 23.06 -21.66 -0.57
N LYS A 802 22.85 -20.87 -1.61
CA LYS A 802 21.56 -20.73 -2.28
C LYS A 802 21.40 -21.75 -3.41
N GLU A 803 20.33 -22.55 -3.36
CA GLU A 803 19.96 -23.49 -4.41
C GLU A 803 18.55 -23.16 -4.94
N LEU A 804 18.39 -23.10 -6.26
CA LEU A 804 17.07 -22.94 -6.88
C LEU A 804 16.36 -24.29 -6.96
N ARG A 805 15.10 -24.33 -6.53
CA ARG A 805 14.25 -25.52 -6.58
C ARG A 805 12.89 -25.22 -7.20
N GLN A 806 12.26 -26.28 -7.68
CA GLN A 806 10.87 -26.29 -8.13
C GLN A 806 10.17 -27.48 -7.47
N GLU A 807 8.88 -27.33 -7.16
CA GLU A 807 8.07 -28.37 -6.54
C GLU A 807 6.81 -28.64 -7.36
N THR A 808 6.35 -29.89 -7.35
CA THR A 808 5.06 -30.25 -7.94
C THR A 808 3.91 -29.78 -7.06
N LEU A 809 2.73 -29.58 -7.66
CA LEU A 809 1.51 -29.23 -6.92
C LEU A 809 1.24 -30.21 -5.77
N MET A 810 1.38 -31.51 -6.04
CA MET A 810 1.23 -32.58 -5.03
C MET A 810 2.16 -32.39 -3.83
N THR A 811 3.42 -32.05 -4.08
CA THR A 811 4.41 -31.79 -3.03
C THR A 811 4.05 -30.53 -2.24
N SER A 812 3.66 -29.46 -2.94
CA SER A 812 3.31 -28.18 -2.32
C SER A 812 2.10 -28.26 -1.38
N LEU A 813 1.11 -29.08 -1.75
CA LEU A 813 -0.11 -29.31 -0.95
C LEU A 813 0.03 -30.50 0.01
N ASN A 814 1.19 -31.16 0.05
CA ASN A 814 1.42 -32.35 0.87
C ASN A 814 0.34 -33.43 0.67
N LEU A 815 0.20 -33.90 -0.58
CA LEU A 815 -0.80 -34.89 -1.02
C LEU A 815 -0.12 -36.20 -1.48
N SER A 816 -0.80 -37.32 -1.25
CA SER A 816 -0.40 -38.67 -1.66
C SER A 816 -0.75 -38.92 -3.13
N SER A 817 0.08 -39.65 -3.88
CA SER A 817 -0.16 -39.94 -5.32
C SER A 817 -0.84 -41.28 -5.62
N GLY A 818 -1.39 -41.97 -4.62
CA GLY A 818 -1.95 -43.31 -4.81
C GLY A 818 -3.31 -43.30 -5.53
N GLU A 819 -3.62 -44.36 -6.28
CA GLU A 819 -4.85 -44.51 -7.07
C GLU A 819 -6.15 -44.48 -6.25
N ALA A 820 -6.07 -44.87 -4.97
CA ALA A 820 -7.21 -44.87 -4.04
C ALA A 820 -7.41 -43.51 -3.34
N TYR A 821 -6.58 -42.50 -3.61
CA TYR A 821 -6.69 -41.20 -2.94
C TYR A 821 -7.41 -40.18 -3.80
N PHE A 822 -8.31 -39.44 -3.16
CA PHE A 822 -9.03 -38.31 -3.74
C PHE A 822 -8.84 -37.08 -2.86
N THR A 823 -8.80 -35.91 -3.48
CA THR A 823 -8.71 -34.64 -2.76
C THR A 823 -9.97 -33.84 -2.99
N VAL A 824 -10.52 -33.35 -1.89
CA VAL A 824 -11.70 -32.50 -1.84
C VAL A 824 -11.26 -31.06 -1.72
N PHE A 825 -11.77 -30.20 -2.59
CA PHE A 825 -11.48 -28.77 -2.61
C PHE A 825 -12.76 -27.98 -2.37
N TYR A 826 -12.85 -27.22 -1.29
CA TYR A 826 -13.92 -26.26 -1.07
C TYR A 826 -13.55 -24.89 -1.63
N GLU A 827 -14.33 -24.38 -2.59
CA GLU A 827 -14.16 -23.05 -3.18
C GLU A 827 -15.08 -22.03 -2.49
N GLN A 828 -14.49 -20.97 -1.93
CA GLN A 828 -15.18 -20.04 -1.05
C GLN A 828 -16.30 -19.25 -1.75
N ARG A 829 -16.07 -18.75 -2.98
CA ARG A 829 -16.99 -17.81 -3.64
C ARG A 829 -18.30 -18.49 -4.09
N SER A 830 -18.16 -19.64 -4.73
CA SER A 830 -19.26 -20.51 -5.18
C SER A 830 -19.85 -21.33 -4.06
N SER A 831 -19.12 -21.52 -2.96
CA SER A 831 -19.49 -22.40 -1.84
C SER A 831 -19.73 -23.85 -2.29
N LEU A 832 -18.97 -24.29 -3.30
CA LEU A 832 -19.03 -25.64 -3.86
C LEU A 832 -17.77 -26.43 -3.48
N PHE A 833 -17.97 -27.73 -3.28
CA PHE A 833 -16.92 -28.73 -3.17
C PHE A 833 -16.63 -29.32 -4.55
N PHE A 834 -15.35 -29.55 -4.82
CA PHE A 834 -14.86 -30.20 -6.03
C PHE A 834 -14.02 -31.40 -5.66
N LEU A 835 -14.26 -32.53 -6.34
CA LEU A 835 -13.49 -33.76 -6.15
C LEU A 835 -12.45 -33.91 -7.27
N ARG A 836 -11.23 -34.28 -6.91
CA ARG A 836 -10.14 -34.60 -7.86
C ARG A 836 -9.48 -35.91 -7.47
N LYS A 837 -9.12 -36.71 -8.47
CA LYS A 837 -8.34 -37.94 -8.27
C LYS A 837 -6.86 -37.60 -8.13
N ASN A 838 -6.19 -38.11 -7.10
CA ASN A 838 -4.81 -37.72 -6.82
C ASN A 838 -3.81 -38.23 -7.86
N SER A 839 -4.05 -39.39 -8.48
CA SER A 839 -3.20 -39.88 -9.57
C SER A 839 -3.27 -38.98 -10.80
N GLU A 840 -4.45 -38.43 -11.11
CA GLU A 840 -4.59 -37.42 -12.18
C GLU A 840 -3.89 -36.10 -11.81
N LEU A 841 -4.02 -35.63 -10.56
CA LEU A 841 -3.30 -34.43 -10.10
C LEU A 841 -1.78 -34.61 -10.18
N ALA A 842 -1.26 -35.81 -9.91
CA ALA A 842 0.16 -36.12 -10.03
C ALA A 842 0.63 -36.16 -11.50
N GLU A 843 -0.17 -36.76 -12.39
CA GLU A 843 0.17 -36.91 -13.81
C GLU A 843 0.00 -35.62 -14.61
N LYS A 844 -1.16 -34.98 -14.52
CA LYS A 844 -1.55 -33.83 -15.35
C LYS A 844 -1.47 -32.49 -14.61
N GLY A 845 -1.63 -32.51 -13.29
CA GLY A 845 -1.78 -31.28 -12.49
C GLY A 845 -3.23 -30.90 -12.27
N PHE A 846 -3.49 -29.62 -12.00
CA PHE A 846 -4.84 -29.09 -11.73
C PHE A 846 -5.30 -28.20 -12.88
N PHE A 847 -6.44 -28.54 -13.48
CA PHE A 847 -7.11 -27.72 -14.48
C PHE A 847 -8.04 -26.70 -13.83
N ALA A 848 -7.97 -25.45 -14.29
CA ALA A 848 -8.90 -24.40 -13.92
C ALA A 848 -9.37 -23.62 -15.16
N ALA A 849 -10.57 -23.06 -15.06
CA ALA A 849 -11.10 -22.08 -16.00
C ALA A 849 -11.67 -20.91 -15.21
N LEU A 850 -11.27 -19.70 -15.59
CA LEU A 850 -11.60 -18.44 -14.93
C LEU A 850 -12.18 -17.46 -15.95
N ASP A 851 -13.36 -16.91 -15.64
CA ASP A 851 -13.89 -15.76 -16.36
C ASP A 851 -13.06 -14.49 -16.08
N GLY A 852 -13.37 -13.40 -16.78
CA GLY A 852 -12.66 -12.13 -16.63
C GLY A 852 -12.71 -11.61 -15.19
N TYR A 853 -11.56 -11.24 -14.62
CA TYR A 853 -11.40 -10.82 -13.22
C TYR A 853 -11.88 -11.84 -12.18
N GLN A 854 -12.13 -13.10 -12.55
CA GLN A 854 -12.57 -14.11 -11.62
C GLN A 854 -11.43 -14.55 -10.71
N CYS A 855 -11.76 -14.72 -9.43
CA CYS A 855 -10.94 -15.41 -8.45
C CYS A 855 -11.61 -16.71 -7.99
N GLN A 856 -10.81 -17.76 -7.80
CA GLN A 856 -11.21 -19.02 -7.14
C GLN A 856 -10.28 -19.24 -5.94
N VAL A 857 -10.87 -19.34 -4.75
CA VAL A 857 -10.12 -19.48 -3.50
C VAL A 857 -10.47 -20.81 -2.85
N PHE A 858 -9.51 -21.73 -2.83
CA PHE A 858 -9.66 -23.03 -2.17
C PHE A 858 -8.95 -23.01 -0.80
N LEU A 859 -9.69 -23.23 0.28
CA LEU A 859 -9.16 -23.18 1.66
C LEU A 859 -9.32 -24.48 2.45
N SER A 860 -10.42 -25.20 2.23
CA SER A 860 -10.66 -26.49 2.91
C SER A 860 -10.28 -27.59 1.94
N ILE A 861 -8.97 -27.85 1.85
CA ILE A 861 -8.40 -28.89 0.99
C ILE A 861 -7.96 -30.05 1.87
N TYR A 862 -8.56 -31.21 1.66
CA TYR A 862 -8.23 -32.42 2.42
C TYR A 862 -8.29 -33.66 1.53
N GLU A 863 -7.44 -34.63 1.89
CA GLU A 863 -7.31 -35.90 1.21
C GLU A 863 -8.16 -36.96 1.89
N VAL A 864 -8.80 -37.80 1.09
CA VAL A 864 -9.57 -38.97 1.53
C VAL A 864 -9.09 -40.20 0.77
N LYS A 865 -8.90 -41.30 1.49
CA LYS A 865 -8.62 -42.61 0.91
C LYS A 865 -9.94 -43.35 0.70
N ASP A 866 -10.22 -43.72 -0.55
CA ASP A 866 -11.41 -44.45 -0.93
C ASP A 866 -11.22 -45.96 -0.70
N GLU A 867 -11.77 -46.46 0.40
CA GLU A 867 -11.69 -47.88 0.75
C GLU A 867 -12.86 -48.69 0.17
N GLU A 868 -14.01 -48.04 -0.03
CA GLU A 868 -15.27 -48.67 -0.40
C GLU A 868 -15.67 -48.43 -1.87
N GLY A 869 -15.01 -47.50 -2.57
CA GLY A 869 -15.22 -47.19 -4.00
C GLY A 869 -16.18 -46.04 -4.28
N TYR A 870 -16.76 -45.42 -3.25
CA TYR A 870 -17.79 -44.39 -3.38
C TYR A 870 -17.25 -43.06 -3.93
N TYR A 871 -16.01 -42.69 -3.57
CA TYR A 871 -15.40 -41.47 -4.10
C TYR A 871 -15.03 -41.64 -5.57
N SER A 872 -14.59 -42.84 -5.98
CA SER A 872 -14.36 -43.18 -7.38
C SER A 872 -15.64 -43.09 -8.21
N GLU A 873 -16.74 -43.64 -7.70
CA GLU A 873 -18.05 -43.55 -8.34
C GLU A 873 -18.52 -42.10 -8.47
N LEU A 874 -18.41 -41.31 -7.39
CA LEU A 874 -18.80 -39.90 -7.41
C LEU A 874 -17.97 -39.08 -8.39
N TYR A 875 -16.66 -39.31 -8.43
CA TYR A 875 -15.75 -38.64 -9.38
C TYR A 875 -16.16 -38.91 -10.84
N GLN A 876 -16.50 -40.15 -11.18
CA GLN A 876 -16.98 -40.51 -12.53
C GLN A 876 -18.34 -39.86 -12.87
N LYS A 877 -19.26 -39.80 -11.90
CA LYS A 877 -20.61 -39.22 -12.10
C LYS A 877 -20.59 -37.69 -12.23
N THR A 878 -19.71 -37.03 -11.50
CA THR A 878 -19.66 -35.57 -11.41
C THR A 878 -19.00 -34.93 -12.61
N ASP A 879 -18.06 -35.63 -13.26
CA ASP A 879 -17.28 -35.14 -14.42
C ASP A 879 -16.68 -33.75 -14.14
N GLY A 880 -16.10 -33.59 -12.95
CA GLY A 880 -15.45 -32.36 -12.51
C GLY A 880 -16.39 -31.23 -12.02
N ARG A 881 -17.72 -31.40 -12.08
CA ARG A 881 -18.70 -30.43 -11.55
C ARG A 881 -18.64 -30.33 -10.03
N GLY A 882 -18.87 -29.12 -9.51
CA GLY A 882 -18.94 -28.85 -8.09
C GLY A 882 -20.31 -29.18 -7.49
N PHE A 883 -20.34 -29.46 -6.18
CA PHE A 883 -21.55 -29.82 -5.43
C PHE A 883 -21.59 -29.11 -4.07
N LYS A 884 -22.79 -28.92 -3.49
CA LYS A 884 -22.98 -28.12 -2.26
C LYS A 884 -22.56 -28.85 -0.98
N ASP A 885 -22.73 -30.17 -0.94
CA ASP A 885 -22.48 -31.00 0.25
C ASP A 885 -21.86 -32.33 -0.20
N ILE A 886 -20.60 -32.55 0.14
CA ILE A 886 -19.88 -33.77 -0.24
C ILE A 886 -20.43 -35.01 0.45
N ASP A 887 -20.81 -34.90 1.72
CA ASP A 887 -21.27 -36.03 2.50
C ASP A 887 -22.60 -36.53 1.94
N PHE A 888 -23.47 -35.61 1.53
CA PHE A 888 -24.72 -35.97 0.87
C PHE A 888 -24.52 -36.63 -0.50
N GLU A 889 -23.60 -36.13 -1.33
CA GLU A 889 -23.30 -36.75 -2.62
C GLU A 889 -22.66 -38.13 -2.47
N ILE A 890 -21.77 -38.32 -1.48
CA ILE A 890 -21.24 -39.64 -1.13
C ILE A 890 -22.36 -40.55 -0.62
N ASN A 891 -23.28 -40.04 0.19
CA ASN A 891 -24.44 -40.80 0.63
C ASN A 891 -25.36 -41.20 -0.54
N LYS A 892 -25.45 -40.43 -1.63
CA LYS A 892 -26.16 -40.87 -2.85
C LYS A 892 -25.50 -42.08 -3.50
N CYS A 893 -24.17 -42.21 -3.43
CA CYS A 893 -23.46 -43.42 -3.85
C CYS A 893 -23.70 -44.59 -2.87
N LYS A 894 -23.63 -44.34 -1.56
CA LYS A 894 -23.82 -45.36 -0.51
C LYS A 894 -25.25 -45.91 -0.43
N TYR A 895 -26.23 -45.01 -0.42
CA TYR A 895 -27.63 -45.28 -0.09
C TYR A 895 -28.57 -45.02 -1.26
N GLY A 896 -28.05 -44.83 -2.49
CA GLY A 896 -28.83 -44.42 -3.66
C GLY A 896 -30.08 -45.26 -3.91
N LYS A 897 -30.01 -46.57 -3.69
CA LYS A 897 -31.17 -47.47 -3.82
C LYS A 897 -32.29 -47.16 -2.80
N LEU A 898 -31.94 -46.81 -1.57
CA LEU A 898 -32.92 -46.35 -0.56
C LEU A 898 -33.58 -45.05 -0.99
N TYR A 899 -32.80 -44.14 -1.60
CA TYR A 899 -33.32 -42.87 -2.11
C TYR A 899 -34.24 -43.06 -3.32
N GLU A 900 -33.96 -44.04 -4.19
CA GLU A 900 -34.82 -44.41 -5.31
C GLU A 900 -36.18 -44.90 -4.83
N CYS A 901 -36.24 -45.77 -3.81
CA CYS A 901 -37.50 -46.18 -3.18
C CYS A 901 -38.31 -44.96 -2.71
N PHE A 902 -37.63 -43.99 -2.07
CA PHE A 902 -38.25 -42.75 -1.62
C PHE A 902 -38.79 -41.90 -2.77
N LYS A 903 -38.02 -41.78 -3.85
CA LYS A 903 -38.39 -40.99 -5.02
C LYS A 903 -39.58 -41.58 -5.74
N ASP A 904 -39.60 -42.91 -5.89
CA ASP A 904 -40.71 -43.62 -6.53
C ASP A 904 -42.02 -43.38 -5.79
N LEU A 905 -42.04 -43.56 -4.45
CA LEU A 905 -43.25 -43.29 -3.67
C LEU A 905 -43.63 -41.80 -3.71
N SER A 906 -42.68 -40.92 -3.42
CA SER A 906 -42.96 -39.51 -3.13
C SER A 906 -43.43 -38.75 -4.37
N ILE A 907 -42.80 -38.98 -5.52
CA ILE A 907 -43.09 -38.27 -6.77
C ILE A 907 -44.29 -38.87 -7.50
N LYS A 908 -44.41 -40.20 -7.56
CA LYS A 908 -45.46 -40.85 -8.37
C LYS A 908 -46.82 -40.82 -7.68
N ASP A 909 -46.85 -41.04 -6.37
CA ASP A 909 -48.10 -41.28 -5.64
C ASP A 909 -48.32 -40.32 -4.46
N TYR A 910 -47.36 -40.19 -3.55
CA TYR A 910 -47.60 -39.54 -2.26
C TYR A 910 -47.88 -38.04 -2.35
N PHE A 911 -46.96 -37.24 -2.90
CA PHE A 911 -47.13 -35.78 -3.01
C PHE A 911 -48.27 -35.36 -3.96
N PRO A 912 -48.46 -36.00 -5.14
CA PRO A 912 -49.63 -35.71 -5.99
C PRO A 912 -50.96 -35.92 -5.27
N GLN A 913 -51.10 -37.03 -4.52
CA GLN A 913 -52.34 -37.31 -3.79
C GLN A 913 -52.58 -36.32 -2.63
N ILE A 914 -51.52 -35.83 -1.97
CA ILE A 914 -51.63 -34.77 -0.95
C ILE A 914 -52.13 -33.47 -1.56
N LEU A 915 -51.62 -33.09 -2.75
CA LEU A 915 -52.08 -31.88 -3.43
C LEU A 915 -53.54 -32.00 -3.90
N GLU A 916 -53.92 -33.16 -4.46
CA GLU A 916 -55.30 -33.44 -4.83
C GLU A 916 -56.23 -33.38 -3.60
N TYR A 917 -55.79 -33.94 -2.47
CA TYR A 917 -56.50 -33.86 -1.20
C TYR A 917 -56.72 -32.42 -0.74
N TYR A 918 -55.65 -31.63 -0.73
CA TYR A 918 -55.67 -30.25 -0.30
C TYR A 918 -56.67 -29.45 -1.14
N ASP A 919 -56.63 -29.62 -2.46
CA ASP A 919 -57.56 -28.96 -3.38
C ASP A 919 -59.01 -29.46 -3.21
N ALA A 920 -59.21 -30.76 -2.98
CA ALA A 920 -60.54 -31.32 -2.74
C ALA A 920 -61.17 -30.79 -1.43
N CYS A 921 -60.38 -30.73 -0.36
CA CYS A 921 -60.80 -30.21 0.94
C CYS A 921 -61.12 -28.71 0.87
N LYS A 922 -60.27 -27.90 0.22
CA LYS A 922 -60.51 -26.46 0.04
C LYS A 922 -61.74 -26.15 -0.81
N ASN A 923 -62.06 -27.01 -1.79
CA ASN A 923 -63.23 -26.86 -2.66
C ASN A 923 -64.52 -27.50 -2.11
N LYS A 924 -64.53 -27.93 -0.84
CA LYS A 924 -65.71 -28.53 -0.15
C LYS A 924 -66.39 -29.66 -0.95
N LYS A 925 -65.64 -30.45 -1.72
CA LYS A 925 -66.22 -31.61 -2.44
C LYS A 925 -66.58 -32.69 -1.41
N THR A 926 -67.86 -33.05 -1.35
CA THR A 926 -68.52 -33.83 -0.27
C THR A 926 -68.15 -35.30 -0.16
N ALA A 927 -67.18 -35.78 -0.92
CA ALA A 927 -66.64 -37.13 -0.79
C ALA A 927 -65.13 -37.06 -0.92
N VAL A 928 -64.48 -36.69 0.17
CA VAL A 928 -63.06 -36.97 0.33
C VAL A 928 -62.94 -38.48 0.46
N GLU A 929 -62.73 -39.18 -0.67
CA GLU A 929 -62.39 -40.60 -0.66
C GLU A 929 -61.21 -40.82 0.29
N ASN A 930 -61.25 -41.90 1.07
CA ASN A 930 -60.24 -42.16 2.09
C ASN A 930 -58.86 -42.32 1.42
N ILE A 931 -58.08 -41.23 1.36
CA ILE A 931 -56.75 -41.21 0.72
C ILE A 931 -55.82 -42.24 1.34
N SER A 932 -55.99 -42.57 2.63
CA SER A 932 -55.23 -43.65 3.23
C SER A 932 -55.46 -44.96 2.48
N LYS A 933 -56.67 -45.25 1.99
CA LYS A 933 -56.95 -46.44 1.16
C LYS A 933 -56.30 -46.37 -0.23
N LYS A 934 -56.18 -45.18 -0.84
CA LYS A 934 -55.51 -44.99 -2.14
C LYS A 934 -53.99 -45.11 -2.04
N LEU A 935 -53.40 -44.56 -0.97
CA LEU A 935 -51.95 -44.60 -0.72
C LEU A 935 -51.46 -45.93 -0.14
N CYS A 936 -52.32 -46.69 0.54
CA CYS A 936 -51.96 -47.95 1.20
C CYS A 936 -51.16 -48.93 0.33
N PRO A 937 -51.57 -49.25 -0.92
CA PRO A 937 -50.84 -50.19 -1.76
C PRO A 937 -49.42 -49.71 -2.09
N SER A 938 -49.28 -48.46 -2.57
CA SER A 938 -47.98 -47.88 -2.93
C SER A 938 -47.05 -47.75 -1.72
N ILE A 939 -47.61 -47.48 -0.54
CA ILE A 939 -46.84 -47.36 0.70
C ILE A 939 -46.39 -48.73 1.23
N GLN A 940 -47.23 -49.76 1.12
CA GLN A 940 -46.83 -51.13 1.46
C GLN A 940 -45.65 -51.56 0.59
N GLU A 941 -45.79 -51.36 -0.72
CA GLU A 941 -44.75 -51.66 -1.70
C GLU A 941 -43.45 -50.89 -1.42
N PHE A 942 -43.56 -49.62 -1.02
CA PHE A 942 -42.43 -48.82 -0.57
C PHE A 942 -41.73 -49.42 0.66
N PHE A 943 -42.44 -49.72 1.76
CA PHE A 943 -41.80 -50.26 2.96
C PHE A 943 -41.19 -51.64 2.72
N ASP A 944 -41.83 -52.48 1.91
CA ASP A 944 -41.29 -53.79 1.55
C ASP A 944 -39.99 -53.65 0.74
N SER A 945 -40.00 -52.79 -0.27
CA SER A 945 -38.83 -52.51 -1.12
C SER A 945 -37.71 -51.82 -0.33
N PHE A 946 -38.06 -50.82 0.48
CA PHE A 946 -37.13 -50.08 1.32
C PHE A 946 -36.49 -50.99 2.37
N ASN A 947 -37.27 -51.82 3.06
CA ASN A 947 -36.73 -52.77 4.04
C ASN A 947 -35.79 -53.79 3.39
N ALA A 948 -36.15 -54.29 2.21
CA ALA A 948 -35.31 -55.23 1.47
C ALA A 948 -33.95 -54.63 1.08
N GLU A 949 -33.89 -53.35 0.69
CA GLU A 949 -32.63 -52.65 0.42
C GLU A 949 -31.92 -52.21 1.72
N PHE A 950 -32.66 -51.84 2.76
CA PHE A 950 -32.12 -51.41 4.05
C PHE A 950 -31.34 -52.53 4.72
N VAL A 951 -31.88 -53.75 4.75
CA VAL A 951 -31.21 -54.93 5.30
C VAL A 951 -29.97 -55.32 4.48
N LYS A 952 -29.95 -55.06 3.15
CA LYS A 952 -28.75 -55.29 2.34
C LYS A 952 -27.60 -54.34 2.71
N ILE A 953 -27.93 -53.10 3.05
CA ILE A 953 -26.97 -52.07 3.44
C ILE A 953 -26.56 -52.23 4.91
N PHE A 954 -27.50 -52.63 5.77
CA PHE A 954 -27.33 -52.82 7.21
C PHE A 954 -27.73 -54.26 7.63
N PRO A 955 -26.87 -55.26 7.37
CA PRO A 955 -27.20 -56.69 7.51
C PRO A 955 -27.38 -57.20 8.95
N HIS A 956 -27.25 -56.34 9.97
CA HIS A 956 -27.42 -56.68 11.39
C HIS A 956 -28.66 -56.04 12.04
N ASP A 957 -29.41 -55.24 11.28
CA ASP A 957 -30.55 -54.45 11.76
C ASP A 957 -31.86 -54.96 11.12
N GLU A 958 -32.25 -56.21 11.41
CA GLU A 958 -33.52 -56.77 10.94
C GLU A 958 -34.69 -56.27 11.80
N ASN A 959 -35.43 -55.27 11.32
CA ASN A 959 -36.76 -54.93 11.83
C ASN A 959 -37.81 -55.20 10.75
N LYS A 960 -38.92 -55.86 11.10
CA LYS A 960 -40.08 -55.94 10.21
C LYS A 960 -40.97 -54.71 10.47
N PRO A 961 -41.12 -53.78 9.52
CA PRO A 961 -42.00 -52.63 9.71
C PRO A 961 -43.44 -53.10 9.96
N HIS A 962 -44.06 -52.61 11.03
CA HIS A 962 -45.47 -52.87 11.34
C HIS A 962 -46.37 -52.00 10.44
N PHE A 963 -46.62 -52.45 9.22
CA PHE A 963 -47.41 -51.70 8.22
C PHE A 963 -48.79 -51.23 8.70
N SER A 964 -49.46 -52.04 9.53
CA SER A 964 -50.77 -51.67 10.11
C SER A 964 -50.70 -50.38 10.94
N LEU A 965 -49.60 -50.16 11.66
CA LEU A 965 -49.40 -48.94 12.44
C LEU A 965 -49.27 -47.72 11.53
N PHE A 966 -48.51 -47.81 10.43
CA PHE A 966 -48.31 -46.67 9.53
C PHE A 966 -49.58 -46.28 8.77
N LYS A 967 -50.33 -47.29 8.31
CA LYS A 967 -51.63 -47.08 7.66
C LYS A 967 -52.57 -46.25 8.55
N ASN A 968 -52.61 -46.56 9.84
CA ASN A 968 -53.44 -45.85 10.81
C ASN A 968 -52.91 -44.43 11.09
N SER A 969 -51.60 -44.25 11.11
CA SER A 969 -50.96 -42.93 11.25
C SER A 969 -51.28 -41.99 10.07
N ILE A 970 -51.22 -42.49 8.84
CA ILE A 970 -51.60 -41.72 7.64
C ILE A 970 -53.06 -41.30 7.70
N ALA A 971 -53.97 -42.23 8.01
CA ALA A 971 -55.38 -41.92 8.12
C ALA A 971 -55.63 -40.81 9.16
N ARG A 972 -54.95 -40.86 10.31
CA ARG A 972 -55.01 -39.83 11.35
C ARG A 972 -54.49 -38.47 10.87
N PHE A 973 -53.34 -38.44 10.19
CA PHE A 973 -52.79 -37.20 9.66
C PHE A 973 -53.75 -36.53 8.66
N PHE A 974 -54.31 -37.29 7.71
CA PHE A 974 -55.29 -36.73 6.77
C PHE A 974 -56.58 -36.30 7.45
N ASN A 975 -57.06 -37.02 8.47
CA ASN A 975 -58.22 -36.60 9.26
C ASN A 975 -57.97 -35.27 10.00
N ILE A 976 -56.75 -35.01 10.48
CA ILE A 976 -56.36 -33.69 11.02
C ILE A 976 -56.40 -32.63 9.91
N LEU A 977 -55.82 -32.91 8.74
CA LEU A 977 -55.86 -31.95 7.63
C LEU A 977 -57.29 -31.63 7.17
N TYR A 978 -58.19 -32.63 7.18
CA TYR A 978 -59.61 -32.44 6.92
C TYR A 978 -60.28 -31.55 7.97
N LEU A 979 -60.02 -31.79 9.26
CA LEU A 979 -60.48 -30.94 10.35
C LEU A 979 -60.02 -29.49 10.17
N CYS A 980 -58.77 -29.28 9.75
CA CYS A 980 -58.22 -27.95 9.47
C CYS A 980 -58.84 -27.29 8.23
N ALA A 981 -59.43 -28.04 7.30
CA ALA A 981 -60.00 -27.52 6.07
C ALA A 981 -61.49 -27.14 6.19
N ASP A 982 -62.22 -27.71 7.15
CA ASP A 982 -63.65 -27.48 7.34
C ASP A 982 -63.94 -26.38 8.36
N ASP A 983 -64.14 -25.16 7.87
CA ASP A 983 -64.50 -23.98 8.69
C ASP A 983 -65.88 -24.09 9.37
N THR A 984 -66.72 -25.06 8.99
CA THR A 984 -68.06 -25.27 9.57
C THR A 984 -68.05 -26.29 10.70
N TYR A 985 -66.99 -27.08 10.82
CA TYR A 985 -66.87 -28.15 11.81
C TYR A 985 -66.88 -27.69 13.29
N PRO A 986 -66.27 -26.55 13.68
CA PRO A 986 -66.32 -26.06 15.06
C PRO A 986 -67.72 -25.63 15.52
N ALA A 987 -68.61 -25.27 14.57
CA ALA A 987 -69.90 -24.64 14.88
C ALA A 987 -71.05 -25.64 15.10
N GLU A 988 -70.96 -26.87 14.59
CA GLU A 988 -72.10 -27.82 14.55
C GLU A 988 -72.11 -28.90 15.64
N LYS A 989 -71.03 -29.06 16.44
CA LYS A 989 -70.98 -30.03 17.55
C LYS A 989 -70.51 -29.37 18.84
N GLU A 990 -71.36 -29.38 19.88
CA GLU A 990 -71.04 -28.93 21.24
C GLU A 990 -69.93 -29.79 21.88
N PHE A 991 -68.66 -29.57 21.51
CA PHE A 991 -67.51 -30.09 22.24
C PHE A 991 -66.91 -28.98 23.10
N LYS A 992 -67.22 -28.99 24.42
CA LYS A 992 -66.63 -28.07 25.40
C LYS A 992 -65.21 -28.51 25.80
N ILE A 993 -64.26 -28.46 24.86
CA ILE A 993 -62.82 -28.60 25.18
C ILE A 993 -62.23 -27.19 25.15
N GLN A 994 -61.75 -26.71 26.31
CA GLN A 994 -61.11 -25.39 26.42
C GLN A 994 -59.82 -25.37 25.58
N GLY A 995 -59.61 -24.31 24.79
CA GLY A 995 -58.44 -24.15 23.93
C GLY A 995 -58.50 -24.89 22.58
N PHE A 996 -59.59 -25.62 22.29
CA PHE A 996 -59.73 -26.41 21.06
C PHE A 996 -59.69 -25.56 19.79
N ASP A 997 -60.42 -24.44 19.75
CA ASP A 997 -60.46 -23.55 18.58
C ASP A 997 -59.09 -22.95 18.27
N LEU A 998 -58.34 -22.56 19.30
CA LEU A 998 -56.98 -22.02 19.17
C LEU A 998 -56.05 -23.11 18.60
N PHE A 999 -56.04 -24.30 19.21
CA PHE A 999 -55.24 -25.43 18.76
C PHE A 999 -55.52 -25.82 17.30
N VAL A 1000 -56.79 -25.89 16.89
CA VAL A 1000 -57.16 -26.23 15.50
C VAL A 1000 -56.77 -25.12 14.54
N ASN A 1001 -56.92 -23.84 14.91
CA ASN A 1001 -56.50 -22.72 14.08
C ASN A 1001 -54.97 -22.67 13.90
N ASP A 1002 -54.21 -22.91 14.96
CA ASP A 1002 -52.75 -22.94 14.89
C ASP A 1002 -52.27 -24.17 14.09
N LEU A 1003 -52.90 -25.35 14.27
CA LEU A 1003 -52.64 -26.52 13.42
C LEU A 1003 -52.98 -26.28 11.95
N LYS A 1004 -54.08 -25.57 11.68
CA LYS A 1004 -54.46 -25.16 10.34
C LYS A 1004 -53.40 -24.25 9.74
N ALA A 1005 -52.96 -23.21 10.46
CA ALA A 1005 -51.89 -22.33 10.01
C ALA A 1005 -50.58 -23.09 9.75
N LEU A 1006 -50.25 -24.05 10.63
CA LEU A 1006 -49.05 -24.87 10.56
C LEU A 1006 -49.07 -25.80 9.34
N ALA A 1007 -50.02 -26.72 9.27
CA ALA A 1007 -49.97 -27.87 8.37
C ALA A 1007 -50.87 -27.73 7.13
N PHE A 1008 -51.87 -26.83 7.12
CA PHE A 1008 -52.84 -26.69 6.03
C PHE A 1008 -52.98 -25.24 5.52
N GLY A 1009 -52.19 -24.29 6.03
CA GLY A 1009 -52.31 -22.87 5.67
C GLY A 1009 -51.95 -22.60 4.20
N THR A 1010 -51.01 -23.38 3.66
CA THR A 1010 -50.56 -23.31 2.27
C THR A 1010 -50.37 -24.72 1.70
N LYS A 1011 -50.38 -24.83 0.36
CA LYS A 1011 -50.04 -26.08 -0.34
C LYS A 1011 -48.63 -26.56 0.03
N GLU A 1012 -47.71 -25.63 0.20
CA GLU A 1012 -46.32 -25.89 0.58
C GLU A 1012 -46.23 -26.49 1.99
N ASN A 1013 -46.97 -25.94 2.96
CA ASN A 1013 -47.01 -26.47 4.32
C ASN A 1013 -47.59 -27.89 4.35
N ALA A 1014 -48.67 -28.15 3.61
CA ALA A 1014 -49.28 -29.48 3.53
C ALA A 1014 -48.28 -30.52 3.00
N LEU A 1015 -47.53 -30.17 1.95
CA LEU A 1015 -46.47 -31.03 1.42
C LEU A 1015 -45.31 -31.21 2.39
N LEU A 1016 -44.85 -30.14 3.04
CA LEU A 1016 -43.73 -30.14 3.98
C LEU A 1016 -44.00 -31.06 5.18
N TYR A 1017 -45.15 -30.90 5.84
CA TYR A 1017 -45.49 -31.71 7.02
C TYR A 1017 -45.91 -33.14 6.65
N ALA A 1018 -46.40 -33.38 5.43
CA ALA A 1018 -46.56 -34.74 4.94
C ALA A 1018 -45.22 -35.42 4.63
N ALA A 1019 -44.24 -34.70 4.08
CA ALA A 1019 -42.86 -35.21 3.95
C ALA A 1019 -42.25 -35.50 5.33
N GLY A 1020 -42.51 -34.64 6.31
CA GLY A 1020 -42.14 -34.90 7.71
C GLY A 1020 -42.80 -36.16 8.29
N LEU A 1021 -44.02 -36.52 7.85
CA LEU A 1021 -44.67 -37.76 8.27
C LEU A 1021 -43.92 -38.99 7.73
N LEU A 1022 -43.55 -38.98 6.44
CA LEU A 1022 -42.70 -40.02 5.86
C LEU A 1022 -41.36 -40.13 6.60
N LEU A 1023 -40.71 -39.00 6.91
CA LEU A 1023 -39.46 -38.98 7.64
C LEU A 1023 -39.64 -39.54 9.07
N SER A 1024 -40.68 -39.14 9.80
CA SER A 1024 -40.97 -39.66 11.14
C SER A 1024 -41.25 -41.17 11.15
N ALA A 1025 -41.81 -41.71 10.06
CA ALA A 1025 -42.05 -43.14 9.92
C ALA A 1025 -40.74 -43.94 9.84
N LEU A 1026 -39.71 -43.37 9.23
CA LEU A 1026 -38.41 -44.01 9.19
C LEU A 1026 -37.80 -44.13 10.58
N PHE A 1027 -37.79 -43.03 11.35
CA PHE A 1027 -37.34 -43.07 12.75
C PHE A 1027 -38.14 -44.11 13.54
N LYS A 1028 -39.46 -44.19 13.32
CA LYS A 1028 -40.32 -45.12 14.04
C LYS A 1028 -40.03 -46.60 13.81
N PHE A 1029 -39.69 -46.98 12.57
CA PHE A 1029 -39.60 -48.39 12.16
C PHE A 1029 -38.17 -48.91 11.98
N PHE A 1030 -37.19 -48.02 11.86
CA PHE A 1030 -35.80 -48.37 11.60
C PHE A 1030 -34.89 -47.74 12.65
N PRO A 1031 -33.68 -48.30 12.90
CA PRO A 1031 -32.77 -47.73 13.89
C PRO A 1031 -32.43 -46.26 13.62
N GLU A 1032 -32.71 -45.39 14.60
CA GLU A 1032 -32.58 -43.94 14.48
C GLU A 1032 -31.20 -43.49 13.99
N GLU A 1033 -30.13 -44.12 14.51
CA GLU A 1033 -28.74 -43.81 14.14
C GLU A 1033 -28.50 -44.01 12.64
N LYS A 1034 -29.07 -45.06 12.04
CA LYS A 1034 -28.91 -45.38 10.62
C LYS A 1034 -29.70 -44.41 9.75
N ILE A 1035 -30.93 -44.10 10.15
CA ILE A 1035 -31.78 -43.11 9.46
C ILE A 1035 -31.10 -41.73 9.42
N ARG A 1036 -30.45 -41.34 10.53
CA ARG A 1036 -29.67 -40.10 10.59
C ARG A 1036 -28.48 -40.11 9.63
N LEU A 1037 -27.73 -41.22 9.55
CA LEU A 1037 -26.61 -41.36 8.62
C LEU A 1037 -27.06 -41.20 7.17
N CYS A 1038 -28.25 -41.69 6.83
CA CYS A 1038 -28.81 -41.64 5.47
C CYS A 1038 -29.40 -40.28 5.07
N ARG A 1039 -29.53 -39.28 5.95
CA ARG A 1039 -29.92 -37.90 5.58
C ARG A 1039 -31.13 -37.80 4.62
N PHE A 1040 -32.20 -38.54 4.90
CA PHE A 1040 -33.43 -38.54 4.09
C PHE A 1040 -34.14 -37.18 4.07
N ASP A 1041 -33.86 -36.32 5.04
CA ASP A 1041 -34.30 -34.93 5.07
C ASP A 1041 -33.88 -34.15 3.82
N PHE A 1042 -32.65 -34.37 3.31
CA PHE A 1042 -32.18 -33.72 2.09
C PHE A 1042 -32.83 -34.31 0.83
N VAL A 1043 -33.05 -35.62 0.80
CA VAL A 1043 -33.72 -36.30 -0.32
C VAL A 1043 -35.16 -35.80 -0.48
N LEU A 1044 -35.89 -35.73 0.63
CA LEU A 1044 -37.27 -35.21 0.64
C LEU A 1044 -37.29 -33.72 0.28
N ALA A 1045 -36.30 -32.93 0.71
CA ALA A 1045 -36.20 -31.52 0.33
C ALA A 1045 -36.00 -31.34 -1.19
N GLU A 1046 -35.08 -32.10 -1.81
CA GLU A 1046 -34.89 -32.10 -3.28
C GLU A 1046 -36.18 -32.46 -4.02
N GLN A 1047 -36.93 -33.43 -3.51
CA GLN A 1047 -38.21 -33.83 -4.11
C GLN A 1047 -39.27 -32.75 -3.96
N LEU A 1048 -39.41 -32.14 -2.78
CA LEU A 1048 -40.35 -31.04 -2.55
C LEU A 1048 -40.07 -29.83 -3.45
N CYS A 1049 -38.79 -29.55 -3.74
CA CYS A 1049 -38.42 -28.51 -4.71
C CYS A 1049 -39.02 -28.79 -6.09
N SER A 1050 -39.09 -30.05 -6.53
CA SER A 1050 -39.74 -30.40 -7.80
C SER A 1050 -41.26 -30.13 -7.82
N PHE A 1051 -41.88 -29.97 -6.64
CA PHE A 1051 -43.28 -29.58 -6.45
C PHE A 1051 -43.48 -28.09 -6.13
N GLY A 1052 -42.43 -27.26 -6.26
CA GLY A 1052 -42.51 -25.80 -6.19
C GLY A 1052 -42.15 -25.18 -4.83
N LEU A 1053 -41.72 -25.97 -3.84
CA LEU A 1053 -41.21 -25.42 -2.58
C LEU A 1053 -39.81 -24.80 -2.79
N SER A 1054 -39.51 -23.73 -2.06
CA SER A 1054 -38.16 -23.16 -2.08
C SER A 1054 -37.17 -24.10 -1.38
N GLU A 1055 -35.99 -24.28 -1.98
CA GLU A 1055 -34.91 -25.15 -1.46
C GLU A 1055 -34.56 -24.79 -0.01
N SER A 1056 -34.41 -23.49 0.28
CA SER A 1056 -34.09 -23.03 1.63
C SER A 1056 -35.16 -23.41 2.66
N ASN A 1057 -36.45 -23.27 2.32
CA ASN A 1057 -37.54 -23.61 3.24
C ASN A 1057 -37.65 -25.13 3.43
N ALA A 1058 -37.58 -25.90 2.34
CA ALA A 1058 -37.65 -27.36 2.38
C ALA A 1058 -36.49 -27.96 3.20
N THR A 1059 -35.26 -27.57 2.89
CA THR A 1059 -34.06 -28.08 3.58
C THR A 1059 -34.05 -27.68 5.05
N SER A 1060 -34.30 -26.40 5.37
CA SER A 1060 -34.24 -25.94 6.77
C SER A 1060 -35.33 -26.58 7.62
N SER A 1061 -36.55 -26.69 7.09
CA SER A 1061 -37.69 -27.25 7.82
C SER A 1061 -37.60 -28.76 7.99
N LEU A 1062 -37.18 -29.50 6.96
CA LEU A 1062 -36.98 -30.95 7.07
C LEU A 1062 -35.76 -31.29 7.93
N PHE A 1063 -34.69 -30.50 7.86
CA PHE A 1063 -33.56 -30.64 8.78
C PHE A 1063 -33.99 -30.44 10.23
N LEU A 1064 -34.81 -29.41 10.50
CA LEU A 1064 -35.38 -29.17 11.83
C LEU A 1064 -36.24 -30.36 12.29
N LEU A 1065 -37.14 -30.87 11.45
CA LEU A 1065 -37.96 -32.05 11.75
C LEU A 1065 -37.10 -33.29 12.01
N ASN A 1066 -36.06 -33.52 11.21
CA ASN A 1066 -35.09 -34.59 11.38
C ASN A 1066 -34.41 -34.53 12.76
N ARG A 1067 -34.08 -33.33 13.26
CA ARG A 1067 -33.53 -33.13 14.61
C ARG A 1067 -34.58 -33.37 15.69
N LEU A 1068 -35.81 -32.88 15.50
CA LEU A 1068 -36.90 -33.04 16.47
C LEU A 1068 -37.34 -34.49 16.65
N PHE A 1069 -37.36 -35.30 15.58
CA PHE A 1069 -37.80 -36.69 15.68
C PHE A 1069 -36.89 -37.58 16.54
N TYR A 1070 -35.65 -37.16 16.76
CA TYR A 1070 -34.75 -37.79 17.72
C TYR A 1070 -35.19 -37.59 19.18
N PHE A 1071 -35.79 -36.43 19.49
CA PHE A 1071 -36.33 -36.15 20.83
C PHE A 1071 -37.60 -36.95 21.13
N THR A 1072 -38.45 -37.13 20.12
CA THR A 1072 -39.78 -37.74 20.29
C THR A 1072 -39.74 -39.22 20.69
N GLU A 1073 -38.64 -39.95 20.44
CA GLU A 1073 -38.56 -41.39 20.73
C GLU A 1073 -37.80 -41.75 22.02
N ASN A 1074 -36.90 -40.87 22.51
CA ASN A 1074 -35.99 -41.21 23.62
C ASN A 1074 -36.47 -40.86 25.04
N LYS A 1075 -37.63 -40.22 25.24
CA LYS A 1075 -38.18 -39.98 26.60
C LYS A 1075 -39.70 -40.14 26.62
N SER A 1076 -40.16 -41.32 27.02
CA SER A 1076 -41.58 -41.67 27.20
C SER A 1076 -42.28 -40.77 28.24
N SER A 1077 -43.20 -39.94 27.80
CA SER A 1077 -44.38 -39.56 28.58
C SER A 1077 -45.57 -39.47 27.63
N SER A 1078 -46.45 -40.48 27.65
CA SER A 1078 -47.65 -40.47 26.81
C SER A 1078 -48.50 -39.25 27.16
N PHE A 1079 -49.18 -38.66 26.16
CA PHE A 1079 -50.07 -37.52 26.41
C PHE A 1079 -51.30 -37.86 27.27
N GLN A 1080 -51.47 -39.11 27.70
CA GLN A 1080 -52.68 -39.59 28.38
C GLN A 1080 -52.79 -39.16 29.86
N ASN A 1081 -51.73 -38.63 30.49
CA ASN A 1081 -51.76 -38.12 31.86
C ASN A 1081 -51.85 -36.58 31.89
N GLN A 1082 -52.94 -36.04 32.46
CA GLN A 1082 -53.26 -34.60 32.47
C GLN A 1082 -52.36 -33.72 33.36
N GLU A 1083 -51.51 -34.29 34.23
CA GLU A 1083 -50.80 -33.52 35.29
C GLU A 1083 -49.40 -32.97 34.92
N PHE A 1084 -48.90 -33.14 33.69
CA PHE A 1084 -47.47 -32.94 33.38
C PHE A 1084 -47.09 -31.77 32.45
N GLY A 1085 -47.97 -30.80 32.19
CA GLY A 1085 -47.74 -29.73 31.20
C GLY A 1085 -46.44 -28.93 31.38
N ARG A 1086 -46.13 -28.50 32.62
CA ARG A 1086 -44.91 -27.71 32.93
C ARG A 1086 -43.63 -28.53 32.93
N GLU A 1087 -43.64 -29.74 33.48
CA GLU A 1087 -42.47 -30.63 33.46
C GLU A 1087 -42.12 -31.07 32.03
N ARG A 1088 -43.14 -31.34 31.21
CA ARG A 1088 -42.97 -31.66 29.80
C ARG A 1088 -42.39 -30.48 29.01
N LEU A 1089 -42.89 -29.26 29.25
CA LEU A 1089 -42.31 -28.05 28.67
C LEU A 1089 -40.83 -27.92 29.06
N LYS A 1090 -40.48 -28.15 30.32
CA LYS A 1090 -39.08 -28.14 30.78
C LYS A 1090 -38.21 -29.13 30.02
N VAL A 1091 -38.63 -30.39 29.90
CA VAL A 1091 -37.86 -31.43 29.18
C VAL A 1091 -37.74 -31.13 27.68
N PHE A 1092 -38.79 -30.58 27.07
CA PHE A 1092 -38.79 -30.17 25.67
C PHE A 1092 -37.85 -29.00 25.42
N ILE A 1093 -37.93 -27.96 26.26
CA ILE A 1093 -37.09 -26.76 26.13
C ILE A 1093 -35.62 -27.06 26.47
N ASP A 1094 -35.37 -27.93 27.44
CA ASP A 1094 -34.04 -28.45 27.75
C ASP A 1094 -33.40 -29.11 26.52
N PHE A 1095 -34.12 -29.99 25.82
CA PHE A 1095 -33.64 -30.56 24.56
C PHE A 1095 -33.36 -29.47 23.51
N CYS A 1096 -34.32 -28.55 23.30
CA CYS A 1096 -34.20 -27.52 22.28
C CYS A 1096 -33.04 -26.53 22.57
N ALA A 1097 -32.69 -26.32 23.84
CA ALA A 1097 -31.59 -25.45 24.26
C ALA A 1097 -30.20 -26.11 24.08
N HIS A 1098 -30.11 -27.44 24.13
CA HIS A 1098 -28.85 -28.19 23.96
C HIS A 1098 -28.55 -28.55 22.49
N ASP A 1099 -29.55 -28.55 21.62
CA ASP A 1099 -29.36 -28.74 20.18
C ASP A 1099 -29.12 -27.41 19.47
N GLU A 1100 -27.89 -27.15 19.02
CA GLU A 1100 -27.50 -25.88 18.38
C GLU A 1100 -28.35 -25.51 17.15
N ALA A 1101 -28.88 -26.49 16.39
CA ALA A 1101 -29.73 -26.20 15.23
C ALA A 1101 -31.13 -25.77 15.66
N VAL A 1102 -31.71 -26.46 16.64
CA VAL A 1102 -33.04 -26.12 17.19
C VAL A 1102 -32.98 -24.80 17.97
N LYS A 1103 -31.90 -24.58 18.73
CA LYS A 1103 -31.58 -23.35 19.46
C LYS A 1103 -31.53 -22.12 18.55
N LYS A 1104 -30.95 -22.26 17.35
CA LYS A 1104 -30.94 -21.19 16.35
C LYS A 1104 -32.33 -20.88 15.82
N TYR A 1105 -33.16 -21.91 15.59
CA TYR A 1105 -34.55 -21.73 15.15
C TYR A 1105 -35.41 -21.03 16.20
N LEU A 1106 -35.17 -21.30 17.47
CA LEU A 1106 -35.84 -20.67 18.61
C LEU A 1106 -35.61 -19.15 18.70
N GLY A 1107 -34.64 -18.60 17.97
CA GLY A 1107 -34.40 -17.17 17.90
C GLY A 1107 -34.11 -16.56 19.27
N LEU A 1108 -33.18 -17.17 20.02
CA LEU A 1108 -32.78 -16.68 21.34
C LEU A 1108 -32.19 -15.27 21.23
N ASN A 1109 -32.78 -14.32 21.94
CA ASN A 1109 -32.31 -12.94 22.01
C ASN A 1109 -31.82 -12.63 23.42
N GLU A 1110 -30.67 -11.95 23.53
CA GLU A 1110 -30.12 -11.48 24.79
C GLU A 1110 -30.38 -9.97 24.95
N TRP A 1111 -30.89 -9.58 26.11
CA TRP A 1111 -31.19 -8.20 26.48
C TRP A 1111 -31.04 -8.03 28.00
N ASP A 1112 -30.32 -7.01 28.48
CA ASP A 1112 -30.11 -6.81 29.93
C ASP A 1112 -29.60 -8.05 30.71
N GLY A 1113 -28.81 -8.92 30.05
CA GLY A 1113 -28.24 -10.13 30.66
C GLY A 1113 -29.19 -11.32 30.85
N GLU A 1114 -30.41 -11.28 30.34
CA GLU A 1114 -31.30 -12.47 30.27
C GLU A 1114 -31.51 -12.93 28.82
N VAL A 1115 -32.07 -14.13 28.63
CA VAL A 1115 -32.29 -14.75 27.30
C VAL A 1115 -33.77 -15.03 27.10
N TRP A 1116 -34.34 -14.53 26.01
CA TRP A 1116 -35.74 -14.73 25.61
C TRP A 1116 -35.86 -15.62 24.38
N PHE A 1117 -36.88 -16.47 24.37
CA PHE A 1117 -37.32 -17.19 23.18
C PHE A 1117 -38.10 -16.29 22.23
N ASN A 1118 -37.97 -16.50 20.92
CA ASN A 1118 -38.99 -16.01 20.00
C ASN A 1118 -40.29 -16.80 20.21
N LYS A 1119 -41.36 -16.08 20.54
CA LYS A 1119 -42.68 -16.63 20.83
C LYS A 1119 -43.18 -17.54 19.71
N GLU A 1120 -43.20 -17.04 18.47
CA GLU A 1120 -43.77 -17.75 17.34
C GLU A 1120 -42.99 -19.04 17.04
N SER A 1121 -41.66 -19.00 17.12
CA SER A 1121 -40.80 -20.15 16.89
C SER A 1121 -41.01 -21.26 17.92
N VAL A 1122 -41.07 -20.92 19.21
CA VAL A 1122 -41.19 -21.93 20.28
C VAL A 1122 -42.59 -22.56 20.30
N GLU A 1123 -43.65 -21.76 20.13
CA GLU A 1123 -45.03 -22.27 20.08
C GLU A 1123 -45.25 -23.15 18.84
N ARG A 1124 -44.67 -22.77 17.70
CA ARG A 1124 -44.68 -23.58 16.48
C ARG A 1124 -43.97 -24.92 16.64
N LEU A 1125 -42.83 -24.95 17.32
CA LEU A 1125 -42.09 -26.19 17.60
C LEU A 1125 -42.88 -27.15 18.50
N ILE A 1126 -43.54 -26.64 19.53
CA ILE A 1126 -44.41 -27.43 20.42
C ILE A 1126 -45.56 -28.04 19.61
N LEU A 1127 -46.18 -27.24 18.74
CA LEU A 1127 -47.27 -27.68 17.90
C LEU A 1127 -46.86 -28.80 16.94
N ILE A 1128 -45.64 -28.74 16.39
CA ILE A 1128 -45.04 -29.79 15.56
C ILE A 1128 -44.84 -31.08 16.37
N ASP A 1129 -44.27 -31.01 17.58
CA ASP A 1129 -44.10 -32.19 18.47
C ASP A 1129 -45.44 -32.88 18.75
N ILE A 1130 -46.46 -32.07 19.07
CA ILE A 1130 -47.82 -32.56 19.36
C ILE A 1130 -48.45 -33.21 18.12
N LEU A 1131 -48.32 -32.61 16.95
CA LEU A 1131 -48.86 -33.13 15.69
C LEU A 1131 -48.34 -34.55 15.41
N TYR A 1132 -47.02 -34.75 15.42
CA TYR A 1132 -46.45 -36.06 15.08
C TYR A 1132 -46.66 -37.10 16.18
N LYS A 1133 -46.62 -36.73 17.46
CA LYS A 1133 -46.95 -37.66 18.54
C LYS A 1133 -48.41 -38.12 18.48
N PHE A 1134 -49.37 -37.23 18.18
CA PHE A 1134 -50.76 -37.63 17.97
C PHE A 1134 -50.89 -38.66 16.83
N VAL A 1135 -50.18 -38.40 15.74
CA VAL A 1135 -50.16 -39.28 14.56
C VAL A 1135 -49.61 -40.67 14.90
N TRP A 1136 -48.73 -40.81 15.91
CA TRP A 1136 -48.10 -42.09 16.26
C TRP A 1136 -48.64 -42.79 17.53
N GLU A 1137 -49.12 -42.07 18.56
CA GLU A 1137 -49.42 -42.64 19.90
C GLU A 1137 -50.77 -43.37 20.05
N ASN A 1138 -51.80 -43.07 19.24
CA ASN A 1138 -53.12 -43.74 19.33
C ASN A 1138 -53.18 -45.09 18.59
N SER A 1139 -53.78 -46.13 19.18
CA SER A 1139 -53.84 -47.49 18.63
C SER A 1139 -55.17 -47.89 17.99
N GLU A 1140 -56.20 -47.02 17.99
CA GLU A 1140 -57.54 -47.33 17.46
C GLU A 1140 -57.72 -46.90 15.99
N ASP A 1141 -58.45 -47.72 15.21
CA ASP A 1141 -58.66 -47.56 13.75
C ASP A 1141 -59.61 -46.39 13.38
N SER A 1142 -60.43 -45.91 14.32
CA SER A 1142 -61.40 -44.84 14.08
C SER A 1142 -60.96 -43.54 14.74
N PHE A 1143 -60.76 -42.49 13.94
CA PHE A 1143 -60.52 -41.14 14.45
C PHE A 1143 -61.77 -40.61 15.16
N ASP A 1144 -61.68 -40.46 16.49
CA ASP A 1144 -62.67 -39.77 17.32
C ASP A 1144 -62.10 -38.43 17.78
N PHE A 1145 -62.89 -37.35 17.73
CA PHE A 1145 -62.50 -36.02 18.20
C PHE A 1145 -62.16 -36.00 19.70
N LEU A 1146 -62.77 -36.89 20.49
CA LEU A 1146 -62.40 -37.04 21.91
C LEU A 1146 -60.94 -37.49 22.09
N SER A 1147 -60.35 -38.14 21.09
CA SER A 1147 -58.94 -38.55 21.10
C SER A 1147 -57.96 -37.37 20.98
N LEU A 1148 -58.41 -36.18 20.56
CA LEU A 1148 -57.59 -34.95 20.53
C LEU A 1148 -57.50 -34.26 21.89
N LYS A 1149 -58.42 -34.55 22.82
CA LYS A 1149 -58.51 -33.88 24.13
C LYS A 1149 -57.19 -33.84 24.92
N PRO A 1150 -56.41 -34.93 25.01
CA PRO A 1150 -55.13 -34.90 25.75
C PRO A 1150 -54.09 -33.98 25.11
N TYR A 1151 -54.10 -33.86 23.79
CA TYR A 1151 -53.16 -33.06 23.00
C TYR A 1151 -53.53 -31.58 23.01
N VAL A 1152 -54.82 -31.25 22.95
CA VAL A 1152 -55.35 -29.88 23.09
C VAL A 1152 -55.03 -29.33 24.49
N ASN A 1153 -55.24 -30.15 25.52
CA ASN A 1153 -54.90 -29.79 26.90
C ASN A 1153 -53.39 -29.58 27.07
N ALA A 1154 -52.57 -30.44 26.45
CA ALA A 1154 -51.12 -30.31 26.54
C ALA A 1154 -50.59 -29.08 25.79
N TYR A 1155 -51.12 -28.78 24.59
CA TYR A 1155 -50.78 -27.56 23.86
C TYR A 1155 -51.11 -26.33 24.70
N SER A 1156 -52.35 -26.25 25.22
CA SER A 1156 -52.82 -25.13 26.04
C SER A 1156 -51.98 -24.97 27.32
N ALA A 1157 -51.68 -26.06 28.02
CA ALA A 1157 -50.87 -26.01 29.24
C ALA A 1157 -49.41 -25.59 28.97
N MET A 1158 -48.82 -26.01 27.85
CA MET A 1158 -47.45 -25.64 27.46
C MET A 1158 -47.36 -24.18 26.99
N THR A 1159 -48.35 -23.68 26.24
CA THR A 1159 -48.38 -22.27 25.81
C THR A 1159 -48.72 -21.33 26.97
N GLU A 1160 -49.63 -21.71 27.87
CA GLU A 1160 -49.89 -20.98 29.12
C GLU A 1160 -48.62 -20.93 29.99
N ALA A 1161 -47.88 -22.03 30.13
CA ALA A 1161 -46.64 -22.04 30.88
C ALA A 1161 -45.52 -21.18 30.25
N LEU A 1162 -45.44 -21.09 28.91
CA LEU A 1162 -44.54 -20.17 28.21
C LEU A 1162 -44.91 -18.71 28.46
N PHE A 1163 -46.21 -18.41 28.43
CA PHE A 1163 -46.75 -17.09 28.71
C PHE A 1163 -46.48 -16.67 30.16
N ASP A 1164 -46.75 -17.56 31.13
CA ASP A 1164 -46.45 -17.36 32.55
C ASP A 1164 -44.95 -17.11 32.80
N ALA A 1165 -44.08 -17.70 31.98
CA ALA A 1165 -42.63 -17.52 32.06
C ALA A 1165 -42.11 -16.28 31.31
N GLU A 1166 -43.00 -15.51 30.67
CA GLU A 1166 -42.67 -14.38 29.78
C GLU A 1166 -41.67 -14.76 28.67
N TYR A 1167 -41.68 -16.02 28.24
CA TYR A 1167 -40.75 -16.58 27.26
C TYR A 1167 -39.26 -16.46 27.66
N ARG A 1168 -38.93 -16.30 28.95
CA ARG A 1168 -37.54 -16.23 29.44
C ARG A 1168 -36.98 -17.63 29.67
N LEU A 1169 -35.79 -17.91 29.12
CA LEU A 1169 -35.12 -19.21 29.24
C LEU A 1169 -34.94 -19.64 30.70
N LYS A 1170 -34.47 -18.72 31.53
CA LYS A 1170 -34.24 -18.94 32.97
C LYS A 1170 -35.52 -19.32 33.72
N ASN A 1171 -36.65 -18.68 33.40
CA ASN A 1171 -37.93 -18.95 34.04
C ASN A 1171 -38.54 -20.29 33.65
N ILE A 1172 -38.02 -20.95 32.60
CA ILE A 1172 -38.51 -22.23 32.09
C ILE A 1172 -37.62 -23.40 32.57
N ILE A 1173 -36.30 -23.20 32.63
CA ILE A 1173 -35.34 -24.25 33.01
C ILE A 1173 -35.06 -24.26 34.53
N ASP A 1174 -34.95 -23.11 35.20
CA ASP A 1174 -34.63 -22.98 36.64
C ASP A 1174 -35.88 -22.97 37.55
N PHE A 1175 -36.69 -24.04 37.51
CA PHE A 1175 -37.58 -24.33 38.64
C PHE A 1175 -36.79 -25.07 39.73
N SER A 1176 -36.12 -24.30 40.59
CA SER A 1176 -35.83 -24.70 41.97
C SER A 1176 -36.37 -23.64 42.93
N ASP A 1177 -37.20 -24.11 43.86
CA ASP A 1177 -37.56 -23.48 45.13
C ASP A 1177 -38.46 -22.24 45.16
N LYS A 1178 -39.66 -22.32 44.57
CA LYS A 1178 -40.82 -21.60 45.14
C LYS A 1178 -42.14 -22.38 45.02
N GLN A 1179 -42.40 -23.23 46.01
CA GLN A 1179 -43.75 -23.39 46.59
C GLN A 1179 -43.64 -23.93 48.02
N ASN A 1180 -44.13 -23.13 48.98
CA ASN A 1180 -44.38 -23.38 50.40
C ASN A 1180 -43.21 -23.70 51.34
#